data_AF-Q2CEM8-F1
#
_entry.id   AF-Q2CEM8-F1
#
_cell.length_a   1.000
_cell.length_b   1.000
_cell.length_c   1.000
_cell.angle_alpha   90.00
_cell.angle_beta   90.00
_cell.angle_gamma   90.00
#
_symmetry.space_group_name_H-M   'P 1'
#
loop_
_entity.id
_entity.type
_entity.pdbx_description
1 polymer ?
#
loop_
_entity_poly.entity_id
_entity_poly.type
_entity_poly.pdbx_seq_one_letter_code
_entity_poly.pdbx_strand_id
1 'polypeptide(L)'
;MTAKPLDVITIGRAGVDLYGSQVGTRLEDMGSFDKYIGGSPTNMACGTARLGLKSALISRVGDEHMGRFILEQLAREGVETGGVVTDPERLTALAILGIRDQTQFPLIFYREDCADMGLCEADIDEAFVASARAVVATGTHLSHPRTRSAVLKALQLARRHGARTALDIDYRPNLWGVLGHGEGESRFAESAEVTAALQEVLHQFDLIVGTEEEFHIAGGSTDTLEALRAVRAVSAATLVCKRGPMGASAFEGAIPGSLDDGQTGPGFPIEVFNVLGAGDGFMSGLLKGWLDGEDWPRALTYANACGALAVSRHGCTPAYPSWEELQFFLERGVIRPDLRNDAELEQIHWATNRHRNAGGSWPVLRAFAFDHRAQLEEMDGYTPEKGAAFKQLCLDAALSVQDGRPGYGILCDGRIGRDALHRATGTGLWIGRPAERPGSRPVDFEPELGPDLGGLREWSRDNVVKLLVFAHPGDDDKTRKMQAARIERLFAAARRERLEVLLELIPSKVGPVDDGTMAELIDWVYGLGVFPDWWKLEPLKTQAGWSRAVAAIEAHDPHPRGIVVLGLDAPEEALAESFTLAAAQPLVKGFAVGRTIFGDAARAWLTGEMKDGEAVALMARRYSRLCDAWDTARAAPIEETAR
;
A
#
# COMPACT_ATOMS: atom_id res chain seq x y z
N MET A 1 6.20 28.69 19.50
CA MET A 1 5.05 27.74 19.50
C MET A 1 5.64 26.35 19.55
N THR A 2 5.16 25.50 20.44
CA THR A 2 5.55 24.08 20.47
C THR A 2 5.15 23.45 19.14
N ALA A 3 6.05 22.67 18.52
CA ALA A 3 5.74 21.95 17.30
C ALA A 3 4.55 21.01 17.56
N LYS A 4 3.49 21.17 16.77
CA LYS A 4 2.30 20.31 16.85
C LYS A 4 2.64 18.93 16.26
N PRO A 5 2.27 17.82 16.91
CA PRO A 5 2.66 16.49 16.46
C PRO A 5 1.99 16.04 15.16
N LEU A 6 0.78 16.54 14.86
CA LEU A 6 0.06 16.26 13.62
C LEU A 6 0.11 17.46 12.67
N ASP A 7 0.22 17.18 11.38
CA ASP A 7 0.15 18.20 10.34
C ASP A 7 -1.29 18.52 9.97
N VAL A 8 -2.11 17.49 9.79
CA VAL A 8 -3.49 17.65 9.32
C VAL A 8 -4.41 16.62 9.94
N ILE A 9 -5.58 17.08 10.41
CA ILE A 9 -6.71 16.21 10.73
C ILE A 9 -7.76 16.41 9.64
N THR A 10 -8.18 15.35 8.98
CA THR A 10 -9.39 15.38 8.14
C THR A 10 -10.59 14.92 8.97
N ILE A 11 -11.77 15.44 8.69
CA ILE A 11 -13.00 15.04 9.40
C ILE A 11 -14.12 14.70 8.41
N GLY A 12 -14.73 13.53 8.61
CA GLY A 12 -15.95 13.15 7.92
C GLY A 12 -15.99 11.68 7.52
N ARG A 13 -16.32 11.39 6.26
CA ARG A 13 -16.67 10.03 5.79
C ARG A 13 -15.48 9.07 5.84
N ALA A 14 -15.72 7.93 6.47
CA ALA A 14 -14.95 6.69 6.27
C ALA A 14 -15.89 5.61 5.74
N GLY A 15 -15.50 4.96 4.64
CA GLY A 15 -16.29 3.90 4.02
C GLY A 15 -15.44 2.95 3.19
N VAL A 16 -16.10 1.98 2.56
CA VAL A 16 -15.46 1.03 1.66
C VAL A 16 -16.01 1.21 0.25
N ASP A 17 -15.10 1.38 -0.70
CA ASP A 17 -15.38 1.49 -2.12
C ASP A 17 -15.19 0.10 -2.76
N LEU A 18 -16.23 -0.40 -3.43
CA LEU A 18 -16.23 -1.62 -4.21
C LEU A 18 -16.23 -1.25 -5.71
N TYR A 19 -15.04 -1.23 -6.29
CA TYR A 19 -14.81 -0.86 -7.70
C TYR A 19 -14.96 -2.07 -8.62
N GLY A 20 -15.87 -2.02 -9.58
CA GLY A 20 -16.06 -3.11 -10.53
C GLY A 20 -14.87 -3.28 -11.45
N SER A 21 -14.35 -4.51 -11.56
CA SER A 21 -13.11 -4.80 -12.29
C SER A 21 -13.29 -4.79 -13.83
N GLN A 22 -14.52 -4.93 -14.33
CA GLN A 22 -14.82 -4.95 -15.77
C GLN A 22 -15.04 -3.52 -16.31
N VAL A 23 -13.95 -2.80 -16.61
CA VAL A 23 -14.01 -1.45 -17.17
C VAL A 23 -14.75 -1.41 -18.51
N GLY A 24 -15.54 -0.36 -18.75
CA GLY A 24 -16.26 -0.16 -20.01
C GLY A 24 -17.69 -0.69 -20.02
N THR A 25 -18.20 -1.18 -18.89
CA THR A 25 -19.52 -1.83 -18.81
C THR A 25 -20.47 -1.13 -17.82
N ARG A 26 -21.73 -1.55 -17.82
CA ARG A 26 -22.73 -1.08 -16.84
C ARG A 26 -22.47 -1.73 -15.49
N LEU A 27 -22.84 -1.05 -14.40
CA LEU A 27 -22.62 -1.56 -13.04
C LEU A 27 -23.36 -2.89 -12.80
N GLU A 28 -24.51 -3.09 -13.45
CA GLU A 28 -25.33 -4.29 -13.39
C GLU A 28 -24.66 -5.52 -14.04
N ASP A 29 -23.72 -5.30 -14.95
CA ASP A 29 -23.00 -6.37 -15.66
C ASP A 29 -21.62 -6.68 -15.01
N MET A 30 -21.23 -5.93 -13.97
CA MET A 30 -19.96 -6.14 -13.27
C MET A 30 -20.04 -7.39 -12.37
N GLY A 31 -19.18 -8.36 -12.64
CA GLY A 31 -19.17 -9.66 -11.97
C GLY A 31 -18.17 -9.77 -10.82
N SER A 32 -17.25 -8.81 -10.69
CA SER A 32 -16.26 -8.78 -9.61
C SER A 32 -15.92 -7.36 -9.21
N PHE A 33 -15.57 -7.18 -7.93
CA PHE A 33 -15.25 -5.88 -7.36
C PHE A 33 -13.94 -5.94 -6.59
N ASP A 34 -13.12 -4.91 -6.77
CA ASP A 34 -11.94 -4.65 -5.95
C ASP A 34 -12.32 -3.75 -4.78
N LYS A 35 -11.91 -4.17 -3.59
CA LYS A 35 -12.19 -3.49 -2.32
C LYS A 35 -11.10 -2.47 -1.99
N TYR A 36 -11.49 -1.22 -1.75
CA TYR A 36 -10.62 -0.14 -1.29
C TYR A 36 -11.25 0.62 -0.13
N ILE A 37 -10.44 1.37 0.62
CA ILE A 37 -10.99 2.40 1.49
C ILE A 37 -11.52 3.56 0.65
N GLY A 38 -12.55 4.22 1.16
CA GLY A 38 -13.24 5.31 0.48
C GLY A 38 -13.74 6.38 1.44
N GLY A 39 -14.22 7.47 0.84
CA GLY A 39 -14.61 8.69 1.56
C GLY A 39 -13.59 9.79 1.42
N SER A 40 -14.05 10.97 0.98
CA SER A 40 -13.17 12.10 0.67
C SER A 40 -12.17 12.44 1.80
N PRO A 41 -12.57 12.63 3.07
CA PRO A 41 -11.61 12.93 4.12
C PRO A 41 -10.68 11.76 4.44
N THR A 42 -11.15 10.52 4.30
CA THR A 42 -10.31 9.31 4.46
C THR A 42 -9.25 9.23 3.36
N ASN A 43 -9.65 9.45 2.10
CA ASN A 43 -8.76 9.51 0.95
C ASN A 43 -7.70 10.62 1.12
N MET A 44 -8.11 11.81 1.54
CA MET A 44 -7.18 12.92 1.81
C MET A 44 -6.19 12.60 2.95
N ALA A 45 -6.63 11.93 4.02
CA ALA A 45 -5.74 11.52 5.10
C ALA A 45 -4.66 10.55 4.60
N CYS A 46 -5.04 9.53 3.83
CA CYS A 46 -4.08 8.59 3.26
C CYS A 46 -3.17 9.24 2.21
N GLY A 47 -3.72 10.06 1.31
CA GLY A 47 -2.93 10.76 0.29
C GLY A 47 -1.89 11.71 0.91
N THR A 48 -2.27 12.46 1.94
CA THR A 48 -1.31 13.33 2.66
C THR A 48 -0.26 12.54 3.44
N ALA A 49 -0.62 11.38 4.01
CA ALA A 49 0.33 10.49 4.67
C ALA A 49 1.41 9.96 3.71
N ARG A 50 0.99 9.52 2.51
CA ARG A 50 1.92 9.09 1.44
C ARG A 50 2.88 10.19 0.99
N LEU A 51 2.43 11.45 1.04
CA LEU A 51 3.25 12.63 0.75
C LEU A 51 4.14 13.08 1.93
N GLY A 52 4.17 12.30 3.02
CA GLY A 52 5.04 12.52 4.18
C GLY A 52 4.48 13.45 5.26
N LEU A 53 3.21 13.85 5.19
CA LEU A 53 2.56 14.57 6.27
C LEU A 53 2.09 13.60 7.38
N LYS A 54 2.12 14.05 8.63
CA LYS A 54 1.51 13.34 9.75
C LYS A 54 0.02 13.63 9.79
N SER A 55 -0.76 12.81 9.10
CA SER A 55 -2.20 12.97 9.00
C SER A 55 -2.96 12.13 10.03
N ALA A 56 -4.19 12.56 10.33
CA ALA A 56 -5.13 11.79 11.13
C ALA A 56 -6.56 11.96 10.62
N LEU A 57 -7.44 11.05 11.02
CA LEU A 57 -8.86 11.08 10.66
C LEU A 57 -9.74 11.17 11.91
N ILE A 58 -10.72 12.08 11.88
CA ILE A 58 -11.88 12.05 12.77
C ILE A 58 -13.07 11.48 12.00
N SER A 59 -13.58 10.33 12.46
CA SER A 59 -14.69 9.64 11.82
C SER A 59 -15.31 8.59 12.74
N ARG A 60 -16.28 7.83 12.21
CA ARG A 60 -16.82 6.62 12.81
C ARG A 60 -16.83 5.48 11.79
N VAL A 61 -16.57 4.26 12.26
CA VAL A 61 -16.66 3.01 11.49
C VAL A 61 -17.43 1.96 12.29
N GLY A 62 -18.04 0.97 11.64
CA GLY A 62 -18.81 -0.06 12.34
C GLY A 62 -17.93 -1.08 13.07
N ASP A 63 -18.45 -1.74 14.10
CA ASP A 63 -17.82 -2.89 14.76
C ASP A 63 -17.96 -4.20 13.95
N GLU A 64 -17.61 -4.12 12.67
CA GLU A 64 -17.67 -5.24 11.74
C GLU A 64 -16.41 -5.28 10.86
N HIS A 65 -16.39 -6.18 9.87
CA HIS A 65 -15.18 -6.48 9.11
C HIS A 65 -14.72 -5.30 8.23
N MET A 66 -15.64 -4.49 7.72
CA MET A 66 -15.31 -3.30 6.92
C MET A 66 -14.74 -2.18 7.79
N GLY A 67 -15.23 -2.00 9.02
CA GLY A 67 -14.67 -1.05 9.96
C GLY A 67 -13.28 -1.44 10.44
N ARG A 68 -13.06 -2.72 10.78
CA ARG A 68 -11.71 -3.26 11.05
C ARG A 68 -10.79 -3.09 9.85
N PHE A 69 -11.27 -3.39 8.64
CA PHE A 69 -10.51 -3.16 7.41
C PHE A 69 -10.08 -1.70 7.27
N ILE A 70 -10.98 -0.72 7.48
CA ILE A 70 -10.61 0.71 7.41
C ILE A 70 -9.53 1.05 8.43
N LEU A 71 -9.70 0.67 9.70
CA LEU A 71 -8.73 0.96 10.76
C LEU A 71 -7.35 0.37 10.44
N GLU A 72 -7.29 -0.87 9.99
CA GLU A 72 -6.04 -1.50 9.61
C GLU A 72 -5.42 -0.88 8.35
N GLN A 73 -6.22 -0.47 7.36
CA GLN A 73 -5.71 0.21 6.18
C GLN A 73 -5.19 1.62 6.51
N LEU A 74 -5.90 2.39 7.34
CA LEU A 74 -5.42 3.69 7.83
C LEU A 74 -4.06 3.55 8.51
N ALA A 75 -3.91 2.55 9.39
CA ALA A 75 -2.64 2.26 10.04
C ALA A 75 -1.54 1.83 9.04
N ARG A 76 -1.87 1.05 8.01
CA ARG A 76 -0.94 0.68 6.93
C ARG A 76 -0.49 1.90 6.13
N GLU A 77 -1.38 2.84 5.87
CA GLU A 77 -1.10 4.10 5.16
C GLU A 77 -0.41 5.15 6.06
N GLY A 78 -0.18 4.86 7.35
CA GLY A 78 0.48 5.78 8.28
C GLY A 78 -0.41 6.89 8.83
N VAL A 79 -1.74 6.75 8.73
CA VAL A 79 -2.71 7.70 9.28
C VAL A 79 -2.97 7.39 10.76
N GLU A 80 -2.92 8.42 11.60
CA GLU A 80 -3.30 8.32 13.01
C GLU A 80 -4.82 8.09 13.15
N THR A 81 -5.20 7.05 13.89
CA THR A 81 -6.57 6.56 14.01
C THR A 81 -7.23 6.86 15.35
N GLY A 82 -6.55 7.55 16.28
CA GLY A 82 -7.10 7.90 17.59
C GLY A 82 -8.39 8.74 17.56
N GLY A 83 -8.70 9.39 16.44
CA GLY A 83 -9.97 10.11 16.21
C GLY A 83 -11.08 9.28 15.54
N VAL A 84 -10.84 8.00 15.25
CA VAL A 84 -11.81 7.10 14.60
C VAL A 84 -12.49 6.23 15.65
N VAL A 85 -13.79 6.47 15.85
CA VAL A 85 -14.58 5.72 16.84
C VAL A 85 -15.23 4.49 16.21
N THR A 86 -15.16 3.35 16.88
CA THR A 86 -15.89 2.14 16.50
C THR A 86 -17.34 2.20 17.03
N ASP A 87 -18.30 2.15 16.13
CA ASP A 87 -19.74 2.19 16.41
C ASP A 87 -20.31 0.75 16.42
N PRO A 88 -20.80 0.24 17.57
CA PRO A 88 -21.35 -1.12 17.66
C PRO A 88 -22.79 -1.23 17.10
N GLU A 89 -23.45 -0.11 16.81
CA GLU A 89 -24.85 -0.08 16.37
C GLU A 89 -24.99 0.06 14.85
N ARG A 90 -24.05 0.76 14.20
CA ARG A 90 -24.12 1.09 12.76
C ARG A 90 -23.09 0.34 11.93
N LEU A 91 -23.49 -0.01 10.70
CA LEU A 91 -22.57 -0.58 9.71
C LEU A 91 -21.70 0.52 9.07
N THR A 92 -20.48 0.15 8.69
CA THR A 92 -19.62 0.98 7.84
C THR A 92 -20.28 1.24 6.48
N ALA A 93 -20.18 2.48 5.98
CA ALA A 93 -20.75 2.85 4.68
C ALA A 93 -20.06 2.13 3.52
N LEU A 94 -20.84 1.76 2.50
CA LEU A 94 -20.33 1.20 1.26
C LEU A 94 -20.66 2.10 0.07
N ALA A 95 -19.76 2.16 -0.89
CA ALA A 95 -20.02 2.66 -2.23
C ALA A 95 -19.77 1.53 -3.23
N ILE A 96 -20.73 1.26 -4.11
CA ILE A 96 -20.57 0.32 -5.22
C ILE A 96 -20.45 1.16 -6.48
N LEU A 97 -19.38 0.94 -7.24
CA LEU A 97 -19.05 1.82 -8.35
C LEU A 97 -18.27 1.14 -9.46
N GLY A 98 -18.26 1.78 -10.62
CA GLY A 98 -17.61 1.29 -11.82
C GLY A 98 -17.01 2.40 -12.69
N ILE A 99 -16.18 2.00 -13.64
CA ILE A 99 -15.64 2.88 -14.69
C ILE A 99 -16.34 2.50 -15.99
N ARG A 100 -17.28 3.32 -16.45
CA ARG A 100 -18.04 3.05 -17.68
C ARG A 100 -17.34 3.67 -18.89
N ASP A 101 -16.94 4.93 -18.79
CA ASP A 101 -16.14 5.61 -19.81
C ASP A 101 -15.37 6.80 -19.17
N GLN A 102 -14.81 7.68 -19.99
CA GLN A 102 -14.02 8.83 -19.53
C GLN A 102 -14.85 9.89 -18.78
N THR A 103 -16.18 9.81 -18.87
CA THR A 103 -17.12 10.82 -18.33
C THR A 103 -18.19 10.22 -17.42
N GLN A 104 -18.50 8.93 -17.54
CA GLN A 104 -19.54 8.23 -16.78
C GLN A 104 -18.97 7.21 -15.80
N PHE A 105 -19.45 7.29 -14.56
CA PHE A 105 -18.92 6.54 -13.41
C PHE A 105 -20.09 6.12 -12.52
N PRO A 106 -20.75 4.99 -12.84
CA PRO A 106 -21.86 4.52 -12.05
C PRO A 106 -21.45 4.32 -10.61
N LEU A 107 -22.26 4.87 -9.70
CA LEU A 107 -21.95 4.98 -8.29
C LEU A 107 -23.24 4.95 -7.48
N ILE A 108 -23.30 4.04 -6.52
CA ILE A 108 -24.41 3.88 -5.58
C ILE A 108 -23.85 3.89 -4.16
N PHE A 109 -24.44 4.72 -3.30
CA PHE A 109 -24.07 4.78 -1.88
C PHE A 109 -25.05 4.00 -1.02
N TYR A 110 -24.53 3.06 -0.23
CA TYR A 110 -25.23 2.42 0.88
C TYR A 110 -24.78 3.12 2.17
N ARG A 111 -25.46 4.22 2.52
CA ARG A 111 -24.99 5.17 3.54
C ARG A 111 -26.05 5.74 4.50
N GLU A 112 -27.33 5.47 4.33
CA GLU A 112 -28.42 6.23 5.00
C GLU A 112 -28.30 6.35 6.54
N ASP A 113 -27.97 5.27 7.26
CA ASP A 113 -27.66 5.30 8.71
C ASP A 113 -26.36 4.52 9.02
N CYS A 114 -25.32 4.81 8.26
CA CYS A 114 -24.01 4.21 8.46
C CYS A 114 -23.20 4.91 9.57
N ALA A 115 -22.15 4.25 10.04
CA ALA A 115 -21.37 4.69 11.20
C ALA A 115 -20.89 6.15 11.09
N ASP A 116 -20.41 6.59 9.92
CA ASP A 116 -19.95 7.97 9.69
C ASP A 116 -21.05 9.02 9.91
N MET A 117 -22.31 8.70 9.61
CA MET A 117 -23.48 9.55 9.89
C MET A 117 -23.87 9.58 11.38
N GLY A 118 -23.29 8.68 12.18
CA GLY A 118 -23.34 8.69 13.64
C GLY A 118 -22.40 9.73 14.28
N LEU A 119 -21.44 10.29 13.53
CA LEU A 119 -20.46 11.25 14.04
C LEU A 119 -21.15 12.47 14.66
N CYS A 120 -20.77 12.80 15.89
CA CYS A 120 -21.39 13.85 16.68
C CYS A 120 -20.35 14.64 17.49
N GLU A 121 -20.78 15.70 18.17
CA GLU A 121 -19.89 16.54 18.97
C GLU A 121 -19.14 15.78 20.08
N ALA A 122 -19.72 14.71 20.63
CA ALA A 122 -19.08 13.92 21.68
C ALA A 122 -17.82 13.18 21.19
N ASP A 123 -17.70 12.93 19.89
CA ASP A 123 -16.54 12.29 19.27
C ASP A 123 -15.37 13.27 19.07
N ILE A 124 -15.61 14.57 19.26
CA ILE A 124 -14.59 15.60 19.06
C ILE A 124 -13.83 15.85 20.36
N ASP A 125 -12.67 15.21 20.47
CA ASP A 125 -11.68 15.42 21.53
C ASP A 125 -10.87 16.71 21.28
N GLU A 126 -10.88 17.61 22.28
CA GLU A 126 -10.18 18.90 22.19
C GLU A 126 -8.65 18.77 22.15
N ALA A 127 -8.08 17.85 22.92
CA ALA A 127 -6.63 17.64 22.94
C ALA A 127 -6.14 17.08 21.60
N PHE A 128 -6.92 16.17 20.99
CA PHE A 128 -6.62 15.63 19.67
C PHE A 128 -6.63 16.73 18.60
N VAL A 129 -7.70 17.56 18.55
CA VAL A 129 -7.78 18.69 17.62
C VAL A 129 -6.67 19.71 17.87
N ALA A 130 -6.35 20.02 19.13
CA ALA A 130 -5.28 20.96 19.48
C ALA A 130 -3.90 20.51 18.97
N SER A 131 -3.69 19.20 18.81
CA SER A 131 -2.44 18.58 18.37
C SER A 131 -2.13 18.75 16.88
N ALA A 132 -3.05 19.29 16.07
CA ALA A 132 -2.88 19.43 14.62
C ALA A 132 -2.64 20.86 14.13
N ARG A 133 -1.83 21.02 13.08
CA ARG A 133 -1.56 22.32 12.43
C ARG A 133 -2.73 22.78 11.55
N ALA A 134 -3.53 21.85 11.03
CA ALA A 134 -4.75 22.16 10.29
C ALA A 134 -5.87 21.12 10.53
N VAL A 135 -7.12 21.57 10.36
CA VAL A 135 -8.32 20.72 10.27
C VAL A 135 -9.00 20.93 8.92
N VAL A 136 -9.29 19.83 8.22
CA VAL A 136 -9.91 19.84 6.89
C VAL A 136 -11.26 19.15 6.95
N ALA A 137 -12.33 19.88 6.63
CA ALA A 137 -13.68 19.35 6.54
C ALA A 137 -14.09 19.14 5.07
N THR A 138 -15.09 18.28 4.85
CA THR A 138 -15.74 18.14 3.54
C THR A 138 -17.20 18.55 3.60
N GLY A 139 -17.72 19.15 2.53
CA GLY A 139 -19.10 19.62 2.50
C GLY A 139 -20.13 18.51 2.69
N THR A 140 -19.85 17.27 2.28
CA THR A 140 -20.71 16.11 2.57
C THR A 140 -21.07 15.97 4.05
N HIS A 141 -20.18 16.29 5.00
CA HIS A 141 -20.48 16.18 6.44
C HIS A 141 -21.18 17.42 7.03
N LEU A 142 -21.35 18.47 6.24
CA LEU A 142 -22.19 19.62 6.58
C LEU A 142 -23.67 19.39 6.22
N SER A 143 -23.99 18.34 5.47
CA SER A 143 -25.35 18.11 4.94
C SER A 143 -26.38 17.64 5.96
N HIS A 144 -25.93 17.10 7.10
CA HIS A 144 -26.81 16.59 8.14
C HIS A 144 -26.57 17.31 9.49
N PRO A 145 -27.60 17.70 10.25
CA PRO A 145 -27.44 18.50 11.48
C PRO A 145 -26.48 17.90 12.50
N ARG A 146 -26.49 16.57 12.66
CA ARG A 146 -25.62 15.84 13.61
C ARG A 146 -24.14 15.96 13.24
N THR A 147 -23.78 15.60 12.01
CA THR A 147 -22.39 15.63 11.53
C THR A 147 -21.92 17.07 11.38
N ARG A 148 -22.81 17.99 10.96
CA ARG A 148 -22.54 19.43 10.87
C ARG A 148 -22.10 19.98 12.23
N SER A 149 -22.80 19.62 13.31
CA SER A 149 -22.45 20.07 14.67
C SER A 149 -21.07 19.57 15.10
N ALA A 150 -20.71 18.32 14.76
CA ALA A 150 -19.39 17.76 15.01
C ALA A 150 -18.28 18.54 14.27
N VAL A 151 -18.49 18.81 12.97
CA VAL A 151 -17.56 19.60 12.15
C VAL A 151 -17.39 21.01 12.73
N LEU A 152 -18.48 21.69 13.07
CA LEU A 152 -18.42 23.03 13.66
C LEU A 152 -17.65 23.06 14.98
N LYS A 153 -17.87 22.07 15.86
CA LYS A 153 -17.09 21.95 17.10
C LYS A 153 -15.59 21.77 16.80
N ALA A 154 -15.24 20.91 15.84
CA ALA A 154 -13.84 20.70 15.45
C ALA A 154 -13.19 21.99 14.92
N LEU A 155 -13.89 22.76 14.07
CA LEU A 155 -13.39 24.03 13.52
C LEU A 155 -13.20 25.10 14.60
N GLN A 156 -14.15 25.21 15.55
CA GLN A 156 -14.04 26.14 16.67
C GLN A 156 -12.84 25.82 17.56
N LEU A 157 -12.61 24.54 17.85
CA LEU A 157 -11.46 24.07 18.63
C LEU A 157 -10.14 24.28 17.87
N ALA A 158 -10.11 23.99 16.57
CA ALA A 158 -8.96 24.23 15.70
C ALA A 158 -8.53 25.70 15.79
N ARG A 159 -9.46 26.63 15.56
CA ARG A 159 -9.20 28.07 15.64
C ARG A 159 -8.78 28.54 17.04
N ARG A 160 -9.43 28.03 18.09
CA ARG A 160 -9.06 28.32 19.49
C ARG A 160 -7.59 27.96 19.76
N HIS A 161 -7.11 26.87 19.18
CA HIS A 161 -5.75 26.36 19.33
C HIS A 161 -4.80 26.76 18.18
N GLY A 162 -5.16 27.80 17.41
CA GLY A 162 -4.33 28.37 16.36
C GLY A 162 -4.02 27.44 15.18
N ALA A 163 -4.83 26.40 14.97
CA ALA A 163 -4.76 25.58 13.76
C ALA A 163 -5.46 26.28 12.58
N ARG A 164 -4.94 26.05 11.38
CA ARG A 164 -5.59 26.48 10.14
C ARG A 164 -6.80 25.59 9.83
N THR A 165 -7.72 26.09 9.02
CA THR A 165 -8.96 25.40 8.68
C THR A 165 -9.17 25.39 7.17
N ALA A 166 -9.53 24.24 6.60
CA ALA A 166 -9.80 24.12 5.17
C ALA A 166 -11.10 23.38 4.89
N LEU A 167 -11.72 23.71 3.75
CA LEU A 167 -12.91 23.05 3.22
C LEU A 167 -12.63 22.53 1.82
N ASP A 168 -12.84 21.24 1.58
CA ASP A 168 -13.22 20.76 0.26
C ASP A 168 -14.75 20.80 0.17
N ILE A 169 -15.28 21.56 -0.80
CA ILE A 169 -16.74 21.73 -0.91
C ILE A 169 -17.43 20.37 -1.11
N ASP A 170 -16.78 19.41 -1.80
CA ASP A 170 -17.23 18.01 -1.96
C ASP A 170 -18.77 17.89 -2.06
N TYR A 171 -19.34 18.57 -3.04
CA TYR A 171 -20.80 18.61 -3.19
C TYR A 171 -21.31 17.37 -3.91
N ARG A 172 -22.30 16.71 -3.31
CA ARG A 172 -23.00 15.56 -3.87
C ARG A 172 -24.50 15.76 -3.64
N PRO A 173 -25.29 16.13 -4.67
CA PRO A 173 -26.71 16.41 -4.52
C PRO A 173 -27.50 15.32 -3.78
N ASN A 174 -27.20 14.05 -4.06
CA ASN A 174 -27.86 12.91 -3.40
C ASN A 174 -27.56 12.83 -1.90
N LEU A 175 -26.33 13.13 -1.46
CA LEU A 175 -25.94 13.13 -0.05
C LEU A 175 -26.45 14.35 0.72
N TRP A 176 -26.88 15.39 -0.01
CA TRP A 176 -27.59 16.56 0.53
C TRP A 176 -29.11 16.43 0.45
N GLY A 177 -29.64 15.28 -0.01
CA GLY A 177 -31.08 15.05 -0.14
C GLY A 177 -31.75 15.85 -1.26
N VAL A 178 -30.97 16.47 -2.15
CA VAL A 178 -31.49 17.23 -3.31
C VAL A 178 -31.95 16.29 -4.41
N LEU A 179 -31.23 15.18 -4.62
CA LEU A 179 -31.56 14.13 -5.59
C LEU A 179 -31.72 12.76 -4.91
N GLY A 180 -32.32 11.80 -5.61
CA GLY A 180 -32.58 10.44 -5.08
C GLY A 180 -31.38 9.50 -5.12
N HIS A 181 -31.54 8.29 -4.57
CA HIS A 181 -30.46 7.30 -4.44
C HIS A 181 -29.82 6.86 -5.77
N GLY A 182 -30.58 6.87 -6.88
CA GLY A 182 -30.08 6.53 -8.21
C GLY A 182 -29.16 7.59 -8.84
N GLU A 183 -29.10 8.79 -8.26
CA GLU A 183 -28.36 9.94 -8.79
C GLU A 183 -26.95 10.05 -8.18
N GLY A 184 -26.33 8.92 -7.83
CA GLY A 184 -24.99 8.91 -7.22
C GLY A 184 -23.87 9.38 -8.16
N GLU A 185 -24.10 9.35 -9.47
CA GLU A 185 -23.18 9.89 -10.48
C GLU A 185 -23.26 11.43 -10.61
N SER A 186 -24.41 12.01 -10.23
CA SER A 186 -24.73 13.41 -10.47
C SER A 186 -23.85 14.32 -9.60
N ARG A 187 -23.11 15.21 -10.26
CA ARG A 187 -22.14 16.11 -9.60
C ARG A 187 -22.72 17.45 -9.20
N PHE A 188 -23.82 17.86 -9.82
CA PHE A 188 -24.39 19.18 -9.63
C PHE A 188 -25.92 19.14 -9.71
N ALA A 189 -26.55 19.89 -8.82
CA ALA A 189 -27.95 20.28 -8.86
C ALA A 189 -28.07 21.56 -8.03
N GLU A 190 -28.73 22.58 -8.57
CA GLU A 190 -28.96 23.83 -7.83
C GLU A 190 -29.83 23.58 -6.60
N SER A 191 -29.49 24.23 -5.48
CA SER A 191 -30.32 24.23 -4.28
C SER A 191 -29.99 25.47 -3.42
N ALA A 192 -30.96 26.38 -3.33
CA ALA A 192 -30.83 27.57 -2.51
C ALA A 192 -30.64 27.25 -1.01
N GLU A 193 -31.20 26.13 -0.54
CA GLU A 193 -31.03 25.65 0.83
C GLU A 193 -29.58 25.23 1.10
N VAL A 194 -28.99 24.45 0.18
CA VAL A 194 -27.58 24.04 0.28
C VAL A 194 -26.66 25.26 0.20
N THR A 195 -26.92 26.19 -0.73
CA THR A 195 -26.17 27.45 -0.84
C THR A 195 -26.20 28.23 0.48
N ALA A 196 -27.38 28.43 1.07
CA ALA A 196 -27.52 29.15 2.34
C ALA A 196 -26.78 28.43 3.48
N ALA A 197 -26.91 27.11 3.57
CA ALA A 197 -26.24 26.30 4.59
C ALA A 197 -24.70 26.36 4.48
N LEU A 198 -24.17 26.35 3.25
CA LEU A 198 -22.74 26.52 3.00
C LEU A 198 -22.29 27.93 3.38
N GLN A 199 -22.93 28.98 2.85
CA GLN A 199 -22.55 30.37 3.09
C GLN A 199 -22.54 30.75 4.58
N GLU A 200 -23.41 30.14 5.39
CA GLU A 200 -23.42 30.32 6.85
C GLU A 200 -22.08 29.95 7.50
N VAL A 201 -21.32 29.00 6.92
CA VAL A 201 -20.09 28.46 7.54
C VAL A 201 -18.80 28.81 6.80
N LEU A 202 -18.85 29.33 5.56
CA LEU A 202 -17.63 29.59 4.76
C LEU A 202 -16.63 30.54 5.43
N HIS A 203 -17.09 31.46 6.28
CA HIS A 203 -16.24 32.40 7.04
C HIS A 203 -15.34 31.71 8.09
N GLN A 204 -15.60 30.44 8.39
CA GLN A 204 -14.84 29.66 9.38
C GLN A 204 -13.56 29.05 8.81
N PHE A 205 -13.35 29.10 7.49
CA PHE A 205 -12.21 28.49 6.81
C PHE A 205 -11.15 29.51 6.40
N ASP A 206 -9.90 29.07 6.35
CA ASP A 206 -8.75 29.83 5.82
C ASP A 206 -8.45 29.44 4.36
N LEU A 207 -8.90 28.26 3.93
CA LEU A 207 -8.78 27.73 2.57
C LEU A 207 -10.10 27.06 2.15
N ILE A 208 -10.63 27.43 0.98
CA ILE A 208 -11.83 26.81 0.40
C ILE A 208 -11.48 26.33 -1.00
N VAL A 209 -11.74 25.05 -1.27
CA VAL A 209 -11.39 24.38 -2.52
C VAL A 209 -12.64 23.75 -3.12
N GLY A 210 -12.80 23.90 -4.43
CA GLY A 210 -13.94 23.34 -5.16
C GLY A 210 -13.68 23.33 -6.66
N THR A 211 -14.41 22.47 -7.40
CA THR A 211 -14.56 22.62 -8.84
C THR A 211 -15.39 23.86 -9.17
N GLU A 212 -15.49 24.19 -10.45
CA GLU A 212 -16.39 25.27 -10.90
C GLU A 212 -17.83 25.02 -10.41
N GLU A 213 -18.35 23.80 -10.58
CA GLU A 213 -19.70 23.42 -10.15
C GLU A 213 -19.87 23.42 -8.62
N GLU A 214 -18.81 23.07 -7.88
CA GLU A 214 -18.81 23.15 -6.42
C GLU A 214 -18.82 24.62 -5.94
N PHE A 215 -18.13 25.52 -6.64
CA PHE A 215 -18.28 26.95 -6.39
C PHE A 215 -19.66 27.46 -6.81
N HIS A 216 -20.27 26.93 -7.87
CA HIS A 216 -21.63 27.33 -8.28
C HIS A 216 -22.64 27.11 -7.15
N ILE A 217 -22.62 25.94 -6.51
CA ILE A 217 -23.53 25.67 -5.39
C ILE A 217 -23.19 26.51 -4.14
N ALA A 218 -21.90 26.73 -3.85
CA ALA A 218 -21.47 27.53 -2.69
C ALA A 218 -21.79 29.03 -2.86
N GLY A 219 -21.72 29.54 -4.09
CA GLY A 219 -21.98 30.92 -4.45
C GLY A 219 -23.43 31.22 -4.84
N GLY A 220 -24.20 30.21 -5.24
CA GLY A 220 -25.59 30.37 -5.69
C GLY A 220 -25.73 30.95 -7.10
N SER A 221 -24.73 30.79 -7.96
CA SER A 221 -24.76 31.18 -9.37
C SER A 221 -24.08 30.11 -10.22
N THR A 222 -24.56 29.85 -11.42
CA THR A 222 -23.91 28.96 -12.41
C THR A 222 -22.85 29.67 -13.24
N ASP A 223 -22.66 30.98 -13.05
CA ASP A 223 -21.48 31.71 -13.51
C ASP A 223 -20.35 31.57 -12.48
N THR A 224 -19.23 30.97 -12.89
CA THR A 224 -18.11 30.66 -11.99
C THR A 224 -17.53 31.90 -11.31
N LEU A 225 -17.43 33.05 -12.01
CA LEU A 225 -16.86 34.27 -11.44
C LEU A 225 -17.83 34.95 -10.47
N GLU A 226 -19.12 34.99 -10.79
CA GLU A 226 -20.16 35.48 -9.88
C GLU A 226 -20.23 34.61 -8.62
N ALA A 227 -20.18 33.29 -8.77
CA ALA A 227 -20.20 32.36 -7.65
C ALA A 227 -18.98 32.54 -6.72
N LEU A 228 -17.77 32.65 -7.29
CA LEU A 228 -16.56 32.96 -6.52
C LEU A 228 -16.66 34.32 -5.82
N ARG A 229 -17.24 35.35 -6.46
CA ARG A 229 -17.46 36.67 -5.85
C ARG A 229 -18.46 36.60 -4.69
N ALA A 230 -19.51 35.81 -4.82
CA ALA A 230 -20.48 35.57 -3.75
C ALA A 230 -19.83 34.86 -2.55
N VAL A 231 -19.01 33.83 -2.78
CA VAL A 231 -18.22 33.17 -1.73
C VAL A 231 -17.25 34.15 -1.06
N ARG A 232 -16.54 34.98 -1.85
CA ARG A 232 -15.64 36.01 -1.35
C ARG A 232 -16.35 37.08 -0.50
N ALA A 233 -17.62 37.36 -0.77
CA ALA A 233 -18.40 38.33 0.02
C ALA A 233 -18.65 37.86 1.47
N VAL A 234 -18.59 36.54 1.73
CA VAL A 234 -18.83 35.95 3.05
C VAL A 234 -17.59 35.28 3.65
N SER A 235 -16.45 35.21 2.93
CA SER A 235 -15.24 34.57 3.43
C SER A 235 -13.95 35.28 3.00
N ALA A 236 -12.99 35.32 3.93
CA ALA A 236 -11.63 35.80 3.70
C ALA A 236 -10.65 34.69 3.30
N ALA A 237 -11.10 33.43 3.18
CA ALA A 237 -10.27 32.29 2.82
C ALA A 237 -9.55 32.47 1.48
N THR A 238 -8.41 31.83 1.26
CA THR A 238 -7.94 31.62 -0.12
C THR A 238 -8.91 30.69 -0.83
N LEU A 239 -9.36 31.08 -2.03
CA LEU A 239 -10.23 30.26 -2.87
C LEU A 239 -9.38 29.55 -3.92
N VAL A 240 -9.48 28.22 -4.01
CA VAL A 240 -8.81 27.42 -5.04
C VAL A 240 -9.85 26.74 -5.92
N CYS A 241 -9.96 27.21 -7.16
CA CYS A 241 -10.91 26.69 -8.15
C CYS A 241 -10.24 25.65 -9.05
N LYS A 242 -10.70 24.40 -8.97
CA LYS A 242 -10.28 23.26 -9.80
C LYS A 242 -10.99 23.35 -11.15
N ARG A 243 -10.24 23.30 -12.26
CA ARG A 243 -10.71 23.51 -13.65
C ARG A 243 -10.42 22.29 -14.53
N GLY A 244 -10.51 21.10 -13.93
CA GLY A 244 -10.22 19.82 -14.59
C GLY A 244 -8.84 19.81 -15.29
N PRO A 245 -8.76 19.54 -16.61
CA PRO A 245 -7.49 19.46 -17.33
C PRO A 245 -6.75 20.80 -17.43
N MET A 246 -7.41 21.93 -17.16
CA MET A 246 -6.78 23.25 -17.13
C MET A 246 -6.01 23.52 -15.82
N GLY A 247 -5.97 22.56 -14.89
CA GLY A 247 -5.34 22.71 -13.59
C GLY A 247 -6.26 23.41 -12.59
N ALA A 248 -5.72 24.38 -11.84
CA ALA A 248 -6.46 25.12 -10.84
C ALA A 248 -5.92 26.55 -10.67
N SER A 249 -6.79 27.45 -10.20
CA SER A 249 -6.47 28.85 -9.92
C SER A 249 -6.69 29.18 -8.45
N ALA A 250 -5.72 29.82 -7.80
CA ALA A 250 -5.81 30.31 -6.42
C ALA A 250 -6.02 31.83 -6.36
N PHE A 251 -6.91 32.26 -5.47
CA PHE A 251 -7.29 33.65 -5.24
C PHE A 251 -7.24 34.00 -3.75
N GLU A 252 -6.22 34.76 -3.34
CA GLU A 252 -6.06 35.22 -1.94
C GLU A 252 -6.89 36.46 -1.62
N GLY A 253 -7.31 37.22 -2.65
CA GLY A 253 -8.01 38.49 -2.50
C GLY A 253 -9.24 38.61 -3.39
N ALA A 254 -9.45 39.80 -3.95
CA ALA A 254 -10.56 40.07 -4.86
C ALA A 254 -10.53 39.12 -6.07
N ILE A 255 -11.72 38.72 -6.51
CA ILE A 255 -11.87 37.82 -7.66
C ILE A 255 -11.71 38.65 -8.96
N PRO A 256 -10.73 38.32 -9.82
CA PRO A 256 -10.44 39.08 -11.03
C PRO A 256 -11.52 38.92 -12.12
N GLY A 257 -11.24 39.46 -13.31
CA GLY A 257 -12.11 39.38 -14.47
C GLY A 257 -12.04 38.03 -15.20
N SER A 258 -10.96 37.27 -15.03
CA SER A 258 -10.76 35.94 -15.59
C SER A 258 -10.20 34.97 -14.56
N LEU A 259 -10.54 33.68 -14.66
CA LEU A 259 -9.93 32.64 -13.83
C LEU A 259 -8.42 32.48 -14.10
N ASP A 260 -7.96 32.86 -15.30
CA ASP A 260 -6.55 32.77 -15.71
C ASP A 260 -5.68 33.85 -15.03
N ASP A 261 -6.29 34.88 -14.44
CA ASP A 261 -5.59 35.94 -13.70
C ASP A 261 -5.23 35.49 -12.26
N GLY A 262 -5.67 34.30 -11.85
CA GLY A 262 -5.31 33.70 -10.56
C GLY A 262 -3.89 33.12 -10.56
N GLN A 263 -3.38 32.78 -9.38
CA GLN A 263 -2.11 32.04 -9.29
C GLN A 263 -2.35 30.59 -9.73
N THR A 264 -1.48 30.05 -10.58
CA THR A 264 -1.66 28.72 -11.19
C THR A 264 -0.39 27.87 -11.09
N GLY A 265 -0.58 26.55 -11.04
CA GLY A 265 0.47 25.55 -11.30
C GLY A 265 0.24 24.88 -12.66
N PRO A 266 1.24 24.22 -13.25
CA PRO A 266 1.08 23.55 -14.53
C PRO A 266 0.09 22.38 -14.42
N GLY A 267 -0.70 22.17 -15.47
CA GLY A 267 -1.45 20.92 -15.68
C GLY A 267 -0.55 19.85 -16.31
N PHE A 268 -0.98 18.60 -16.24
CA PHE A 268 -0.24 17.45 -16.76
C PHE A 268 -1.07 16.73 -17.83
N PRO A 269 -0.60 16.64 -19.09
CA PRO A 269 -1.37 16.07 -20.19
C PRO A 269 -1.31 14.53 -20.13
N ILE A 270 -2.26 13.92 -19.44
CA ILE A 270 -2.34 12.46 -19.22
C ILE A 270 -3.65 11.89 -19.76
N GLU A 271 -3.69 10.59 -19.99
CA GLU A 271 -4.91 9.84 -20.25
C GLU A 271 -5.67 9.63 -18.94
N VAL A 272 -6.92 10.09 -18.89
CA VAL A 272 -7.82 9.84 -17.77
C VAL A 272 -8.38 8.42 -17.88
N PHE A 273 -8.06 7.59 -16.89
CA PHE A 273 -8.60 6.24 -16.75
C PHE A 273 -9.81 6.20 -15.81
N ASN A 274 -9.75 6.96 -14.71
CA ASN A 274 -10.78 7.04 -13.69
C ASN A 274 -10.97 8.49 -13.22
N VAL A 275 -12.15 9.11 -13.32
CA VAL A 275 -12.32 10.52 -12.86
C VAL A 275 -12.57 10.66 -11.35
N LEU A 276 -12.78 9.55 -10.64
CA LEU A 276 -12.98 9.56 -9.20
C LEU A 276 -11.64 9.67 -8.46
N GLY A 277 -11.67 10.27 -7.27
CA GLY A 277 -10.48 10.46 -6.43
C GLY A 277 -9.55 11.59 -6.86
N ALA A 278 -9.77 12.22 -8.02
CA ALA A 278 -8.98 13.36 -8.50
C ALA A 278 -8.96 14.53 -7.50
N GLY A 279 -10.13 14.87 -6.95
CA GLY A 279 -10.29 15.96 -5.98
C GLY A 279 -9.54 15.70 -4.68
N ASP A 280 -9.66 14.49 -4.14
CA ASP A 280 -8.99 14.09 -2.90
C ASP A 280 -7.46 14.00 -3.08
N GLY A 281 -6.99 13.48 -4.23
CA GLY A 281 -5.57 13.49 -4.60
C GLY A 281 -5.04 14.91 -4.77
N PHE A 282 -5.80 15.78 -5.45
CA PHE A 282 -5.50 17.20 -5.57
C PHE A 282 -5.39 17.87 -4.20
N MET A 283 -6.37 17.66 -3.33
CA MET A 283 -6.36 18.19 -1.97
C MET A 283 -5.15 17.70 -1.19
N SER A 284 -4.75 16.43 -1.36
CA SER A 284 -3.55 15.88 -0.70
C SER A 284 -2.28 16.63 -1.12
N GLY A 285 -2.08 16.84 -2.42
CA GLY A 285 -0.94 17.61 -2.94
C GLY A 285 -0.98 19.09 -2.54
N LEU A 286 -2.18 19.70 -2.56
CA LEU A 286 -2.37 21.09 -2.13
C LEU A 286 -2.04 21.27 -0.66
N LEU A 287 -2.53 20.39 0.20
CA LEU A 287 -2.28 20.41 1.64
C LEU A 287 -0.80 20.22 1.95
N LYS A 288 -0.10 19.36 1.20
CA LYS A 288 1.37 19.21 1.29
C LYS A 288 2.07 20.55 1.05
N GLY A 289 1.83 21.20 -0.08
CA GLY A 289 2.46 22.49 -0.39
C GLY A 289 2.05 23.60 0.58
N TRP A 290 0.75 23.72 0.89
CA TRP A 290 0.22 24.75 1.76
C TRP A 290 0.70 24.63 3.22
N LEU A 291 0.85 23.40 3.72
CA LEU A 291 1.37 23.15 5.06
C LEU A 291 2.89 23.35 5.10
N ASP A 292 3.63 23.01 4.06
CA ASP A 292 5.08 23.27 3.98
C ASP A 292 5.42 24.76 3.78
N GLY A 293 4.42 25.58 3.43
CA GLY A 293 4.61 27.02 3.23
C GLY A 293 5.15 27.36 1.84
N GLU A 294 4.95 26.47 0.87
CA GLU A 294 5.22 26.73 -0.53
C GLU A 294 4.35 27.89 -1.06
N ASP A 295 4.82 28.54 -2.12
CA ASP A 295 3.99 29.50 -2.86
C ASP A 295 2.84 28.80 -3.60
N TRP A 296 1.80 29.56 -3.97
CA TRP A 296 0.63 28.97 -4.64
C TRP A 296 0.96 28.26 -5.94
N PRO A 297 1.82 28.78 -6.84
CA PRO A 297 2.22 28.03 -8.04
C PRO A 297 2.81 26.65 -7.72
N ARG A 298 3.70 26.55 -6.72
CA ARG A 298 4.27 25.26 -6.33
C ARG A 298 3.23 24.36 -5.66
N ALA A 299 2.44 24.87 -4.72
CA ALA A 299 1.40 24.09 -4.06
C ALA A 299 0.37 23.54 -5.07
N LEU A 300 -0.01 24.35 -6.07
CA LEU A 300 -0.89 23.92 -7.16
C LEU A 300 -0.21 22.96 -8.14
N THR A 301 1.12 23.04 -8.30
CA THR A 301 1.88 22.02 -9.06
C THR A 301 1.74 20.65 -8.41
N TYR A 302 1.93 20.57 -7.09
CA TYR A 302 1.73 19.33 -6.33
C TYR A 302 0.28 18.84 -6.41
N ALA A 303 -0.68 19.75 -6.22
CA ALA A 303 -2.10 19.44 -6.31
C ALA A 303 -2.48 18.87 -7.69
N ASN A 304 -2.10 19.54 -8.78
CA ASN A 304 -2.39 19.11 -10.15
C ASN A 304 -1.73 17.75 -10.46
N ALA A 305 -0.48 17.53 -10.04
CA ALA A 305 0.23 16.27 -10.26
C ALA A 305 -0.42 15.10 -9.50
N CYS A 306 -0.76 15.29 -8.23
CA CYS A 306 -1.45 14.26 -7.46
C CYS A 306 -2.85 13.94 -8.02
N GLY A 307 -3.59 14.96 -8.48
CA GLY A 307 -4.84 14.78 -9.20
C GLY A 307 -4.68 13.97 -10.49
N ALA A 308 -3.65 14.28 -11.29
CA ALA A 308 -3.32 13.58 -12.53
C ALA A 308 -2.95 12.10 -12.31
N LEU A 309 -2.12 11.82 -11.29
CA LEU A 309 -1.72 10.46 -10.93
C LEU A 309 -2.91 9.64 -10.41
N ALA A 310 -3.78 10.24 -9.59
CA ALA A 310 -5.00 9.61 -9.08
C ALA A 310 -5.89 9.08 -10.22
N VAL A 311 -6.12 9.92 -11.24
CA VAL A 311 -7.03 9.58 -12.34
C VAL A 311 -6.45 8.66 -13.40
N SER A 312 -5.14 8.38 -13.35
CA SER A 312 -4.49 7.49 -14.30
C SER A 312 -4.61 5.99 -13.96
N ARG A 313 -5.09 5.65 -12.76
CA ARG A 313 -5.14 4.29 -12.20
C ARG A 313 -6.54 3.93 -11.69
N HIS A 314 -6.74 2.66 -11.33
CA HIS A 314 -8.07 2.08 -11.09
C HIS A 314 -8.81 2.60 -9.85
N GLY A 315 -8.17 2.70 -8.68
CA GLY A 315 -8.84 3.13 -7.44
C GLY A 315 -8.40 4.51 -6.98
N CYS A 316 -9.09 5.08 -5.98
CA CYS A 316 -8.77 6.38 -5.37
C CYS A 316 -7.48 6.32 -4.54
N THR A 317 -7.58 6.05 -3.23
CA THR A 317 -6.41 5.92 -2.32
C THR A 317 -5.25 5.10 -2.88
N PRO A 318 -5.44 3.89 -3.46
CA PRO A 318 -4.30 3.12 -3.94
C PRO A 318 -3.50 3.83 -5.04
N ALA A 319 -4.09 4.76 -5.80
CA ALA A 319 -3.44 5.47 -6.90
C ALA A 319 -2.63 6.69 -6.48
N TYR A 320 -2.82 7.20 -5.25
CA TYR A 320 -2.12 8.40 -4.80
C TYR A 320 -0.61 8.16 -4.70
N PRO A 321 0.21 9.14 -5.10
CA PRO A 321 1.64 8.95 -5.11
C PRO A 321 2.23 9.06 -3.71
N SER A 322 3.38 8.40 -3.53
CA SER A 322 4.28 8.75 -2.45
C SER A 322 4.97 10.09 -2.75
N TRP A 323 5.63 10.67 -1.75
CA TRP A 323 6.48 11.85 -1.99
C TRP A 323 7.56 11.57 -3.05
N GLU A 324 8.20 10.41 -2.99
CA GLU A 324 9.26 10.00 -3.93
C GLU A 324 8.71 9.82 -5.35
N GLU A 325 7.53 9.21 -5.51
CA GLU A 325 6.86 9.09 -6.81
C GLU A 325 6.47 10.45 -7.38
N LEU A 326 5.93 11.35 -6.55
CA LEU A 326 5.58 12.70 -6.98
C LEU A 326 6.81 13.47 -7.45
N GLN A 327 7.91 13.42 -6.71
CA GLN A 327 9.17 14.06 -7.11
C GLN A 327 9.68 13.50 -8.44
N PHE A 328 9.74 12.17 -8.57
CA PHE A 328 10.15 11.51 -9.80
C PHE A 328 9.28 11.95 -11.00
N PHE A 329 7.96 11.96 -10.84
CA PHE A 329 7.03 12.40 -11.88
C PHE A 329 7.25 13.85 -12.29
N LEU A 330 7.49 14.76 -11.33
CA LEU A 330 7.73 16.17 -11.60
C LEU A 330 9.08 16.44 -12.26
N GLU A 331 10.13 15.70 -11.87
CA GLU A 331 11.48 15.84 -12.43
C GLU A 331 11.58 15.25 -13.85
N ARG A 332 11.01 14.06 -14.06
CA ARG A 332 11.03 13.35 -15.34
C ARG A 332 10.00 13.90 -16.34
N GLY A 333 8.89 14.44 -15.85
CA GLY A 333 7.75 14.85 -16.66
C GLY A 333 6.96 13.67 -17.23
N VAL A 334 5.96 13.98 -18.05
CA VAL A 334 5.11 12.98 -18.71
C VAL A 334 5.84 12.39 -19.92
N ILE A 335 6.29 11.14 -19.81
CA ILE A 335 6.92 10.39 -20.93
C ILE A 335 5.87 9.77 -21.86
N ARG A 336 4.75 9.30 -21.29
CA ARG A 336 3.58 8.80 -22.02
C ARG A 336 2.29 9.20 -21.33
N PRO A 337 1.19 9.50 -22.04
CA PRO A 337 -0.05 9.95 -21.41
C PRO A 337 -0.72 8.89 -20.52
N ASP A 338 -0.65 7.61 -20.87
CA ASP A 338 -1.24 6.50 -20.12
C ASP A 338 -0.32 6.03 -18.99
N LEU A 339 -0.20 6.86 -17.94
CA LEU A 339 0.78 6.69 -16.85
C LEU A 339 0.82 5.28 -16.23
N ARG A 340 -0.32 4.60 -16.12
CA ARG A 340 -0.41 3.20 -15.61
C ARG A 340 0.38 2.17 -16.41
N ASN A 341 0.82 2.51 -17.63
CA ASN A 341 1.63 1.66 -18.50
C ASN A 341 3.09 2.16 -18.61
N ASP A 342 3.48 3.16 -17.81
CA ASP A 342 4.87 3.58 -17.66
C ASP A 342 5.56 2.69 -16.63
N ALA A 343 6.42 1.78 -17.09
CA ALA A 343 7.01 0.74 -16.26
C ALA A 343 7.86 1.28 -15.11
N GLU A 344 8.60 2.37 -15.33
CA GLU A 344 9.45 2.99 -14.30
C GLU A 344 8.58 3.68 -13.24
N LEU A 345 7.58 4.44 -13.68
CA LEU A 345 6.66 5.12 -12.77
C LEU A 345 5.83 4.11 -11.96
N GLU A 346 5.35 3.04 -12.58
CA GLU A 346 4.63 1.96 -11.88
C GLU A 346 5.52 1.18 -10.91
N GLN A 347 6.80 0.98 -11.24
CA GLN A 347 7.73 0.36 -10.31
C GLN A 347 7.99 1.25 -9.09
N ILE A 348 8.16 2.56 -9.27
CA ILE A 348 8.31 3.50 -8.15
C ILE A 348 7.01 3.56 -7.34
N HIS A 349 5.86 3.64 -7.99
CA HIS A 349 4.56 3.62 -7.34
C HIS A 349 4.38 2.39 -6.46
N TRP A 350 4.64 1.20 -7.03
CA TRP A 350 4.61 -0.05 -6.28
C TRP A 350 5.59 -0.02 -5.10
N ALA A 351 6.84 0.35 -5.37
CA ALA A 351 7.90 0.22 -4.39
C ALA A 351 7.67 1.17 -3.20
N THR A 352 7.22 2.37 -3.45
CA THR A 352 7.11 3.40 -2.41
C THR A 352 5.77 3.35 -1.67
N ASN A 353 4.76 2.63 -2.19
CA ASN A 353 3.42 2.54 -1.58
C ASN A 353 3.01 1.11 -1.16
N ARG A 354 3.91 0.11 -1.20
CA ARG A 354 3.63 -1.27 -0.78
C ARG A 354 3.59 -1.43 0.75
N HIS A 355 2.60 -0.85 1.42
CA HIS A 355 2.43 -0.99 2.87
C HIS A 355 1.48 -2.15 3.21
N ARG A 356 2.02 -3.34 3.48
CA ARG A 356 1.20 -4.57 3.64
C ARG A 356 0.94 -4.98 5.08
N ASN A 357 1.89 -4.82 6.01
CA ASN A 357 1.75 -5.28 7.41
C ASN A 357 2.41 -4.31 8.41
N ALA A 358 1.79 -4.13 9.59
CA ALA A 358 2.33 -3.57 10.84
C ALA A 358 3.55 -2.63 10.71
N GLY A 359 3.38 -1.47 10.05
CA GLY A 359 4.43 -0.46 9.89
C GLY A 359 5.24 -0.54 8.59
N GLY A 360 4.84 -1.40 7.64
CA GLY A 360 5.27 -1.36 6.24
C GLY A 360 6.74 -1.68 5.98
N SER A 361 7.55 -1.97 7.00
CA SER A 361 8.98 -2.25 6.88
C SER A 361 9.35 -3.60 7.50
N TRP A 362 10.23 -4.34 6.83
CA TRP A 362 10.81 -5.59 7.33
C TRP A 362 12.31 -5.37 7.55
N PRO A 363 12.72 -4.63 8.60
CA PRO A 363 14.12 -4.32 8.86
C PRO A 363 14.94 -5.57 9.21
N VAL A 364 14.27 -6.61 9.71
CA VAL A 364 14.83 -7.94 9.94
C VAL A 364 13.79 -8.98 9.51
N LEU A 365 14.26 -10.08 8.91
CA LEU A 365 13.41 -11.21 8.52
C LEU A 365 14.13 -12.54 8.79
N ARG A 366 13.77 -13.19 9.89
CA ARG A 366 14.22 -14.54 10.22
C ARG A 366 13.09 -15.48 9.86
N ALA A 367 13.26 -16.30 8.84
CA ALA A 367 12.21 -17.15 8.32
C ALA A 367 12.53 -18.65 8.47
N PHE A 368 11.55 -19.40 9.00
CA PHE A 368 11.60 -20.85 9.05
C PHE A 368 11.03 -21.42 7.74
N ALA A 369 11.92 -21.94 6.89
CA ALA A 369 11.56 -22.43 5.57
C ALA A 369 11.23 -23.93 5.57
N PHE A 370 9.95 -24.26 5.61
CA PHE A 370 9.46 -25.63 5.50
C PHE A 370 8.59 -25.82 4.25
N ASP A 371 8.92 -25.16 3.14
CA ASP A 371 8.25 -25.30 1.84
C ASP A 371 8.69 -26.54 1.04
N HIS A 372 9.49 -27.41 1.65
CA HIS A 372 10.12 -28.59 1.05
C HIS A 372 9.08 -29.67 0.75
N ARG A 373 9.06 -30.18 -0.49
CA ARG A 373 8.08 -31.19 -0.94
C ARG A 373 8.75 -32.52 -1.23
N ALA A 374 9.51 -32.62 -2.32
CA ALA A 374 10.20 -33.85 -2.72
C ALA A 374 11.05 -34.46 -1.59
N GLN A 375 11.83 -33.63 -0.88
CA GLN A 375 12.68 -34.10 0.21
C GLN A 375 11.89 -34.66 1.40
N LEU A 376 10.64 -34.23 1.60
CA LEU A 376 9.77 -34.75 2.66
C LEU A 376 9.04 -36.02 2.19
N GLU A 377 8.58 -36.02 0.93
CA GLU A 377 7.92 -37.16 0.28
C GLU A 377 8.83 -38.38 0.14
N GLU A 378 10.14 -38.16 0.00
CA GLU A 378 11.17 -39.19 -0.07
C GLU A 378 11.58 -39.77 1.30
N MET A 379 11.12 -39.21 2.43
CA MET A 379 11.49 -39.70 3.76
C MET A 379 10.72 -40.97 4.14
N ASP A 380 11.40 -41.85 4.87
CA ASP A 380 10.80 -43.06 5.43
C ASP A 380 9.62 -42.72 6.35
N GLY A 381 8.52 -43.48 6.20
CA GLY A 381 7.30 -43.30 6.99
C GLY A 381 6.38 -42.18 6.53
N TYR A 382 6.70 -41.47 5.43
CA TYR A 382 5.87 -40.43 4.85
C TYR A 382 4.52 -40.96 4.34
N THR A 383 3.45 -40.21 4.64
CA THR A 383 2.16 -40.25 3.94
C THR A 383 1.68 -38.81 3.72
N PRO A 384 0.76 -38.55 2.77
CA PRO A 384 0.20 -37.20 2.59
C PRO A 384 -0.36 -36.59 3.88
N GLU A 385 -1.03 -37.39 4.71
CA GLU A 385 -1.63 -36.95 5.98
C GLU A 385 -0.55 -36.59 7.00
N LYS A 386 0.48 -37.42 7.12
CA LYS A 386 1.64 -37.13 7.98
C LYS A 386 2.42 -35.91 7.50
N GLY A 387 2.57 -35.74 6.19
CA GLY A 387 3.18 -34.56 5.59
C GLY A 387 2.46 -33.28 6.01
N ALA A 388 1.14 -33.23 5.82
CA ALA A 388 0.32 -32.09 6.21
C ALA A 388 0.38 -31.82 7.72
N ALA A 389 0.25 -32.86 8.54
CA ALA A 389 0.36 -32.76 10.00
C ALA A 389 1.75 -32.26 10.45
N PHE A 390 2.83 -32.75 9.84
CA PHE A 390 4.19 -32.29 10.18
C PHE A 390 4.39 -30.80 9.87
N LYS A 391 3.81 -30.28 8.77
CA LYS A 391 3.83 -28.84 8.46
C LYS A 391 3.11 -28.00 9.52
N GLN A 392 2.07 -28.54 10.16
CA GLN A 392 1.43 -27.90 11.32
C GLN A 392 2.40 -27.77 12.49
N LEU A 393 3.15 -28.83 12.78
CA LEU A 393 4.17 -28.81 13.85
C LEU A 393 5.29 -27.82 13.55
N CYS A 394 5.70 -27.68 12.29
CA CYS A 394 6.65 -26.64 11.88
C CYS A 394 6.09 -25.24 12.16
N LEU A 395 4.81 -24.99 11.85
CA LEU A 395 4.14 -23.72 12.14
C LEU A 395 4.06 -23.47 13.65
N ASP A 396 3.70 -24.47 14.45
CA ASP A 396 3.62 -24.32 15.90
C ASP A 396 4.99 -23.95 16.50
N ALA A 397 6.08 -24.55 16.00
CA ALA A 397 7.44 -24.16 16.37
C ALA A 397 7.78 -22.72 15.92
N ALA A 398 7.37 -22.31 14.71
CA ALA A 398 7.59 -20.95 14.21
C ALA A 398 6.85 -19.91 15.06
N LEU A 399 5.58 -20.15 15.39
CA LEU A 399 4.74 -19.27 16.20
C LEU A 399 5.26 -19.18 17.65
N SER A 400 5.72 -20.31 18.21
CA SER A 400 6.33 -20.32 19.54
C SER A 400 7.61 -19.47 19.61
N VAL A 401 8.40 -19.41 18.54
CA VAL A 401 9.61 -18.57 18.48
C VAL A 401 9.24 -17.12 18.17
N GLN A 402 8.27 -16.87 17.29
CA GLN A 402 7.80 -15.52 16.97
C GLN A 402 7.26 -14.82 18.22
N ASP A 403 6.37 -15.48 18.98
CA ASP A 403 5.73 -14.95 20.19
C ASP A 403 5.10 -13.56 19.97
N GLY A 404 4.40 -13.38 18.85
CA GLY A 404 3.76 -12.12 18.46
C GLY A 404 4.73 -10.99 18.05
N ARG A 405 6.05 -11.22 18.08
CA ARG A 405 7.06 -10.22 17.70
C ARG A 405 7.18 -10.08 16.18
N PRO A 406 7.50 -8.88 15.67
CA PRO A 406 7.75 -8.68 14.25
C PRO A 406 9.09 -9.27 13.80
N GLY A 407 9.32 -9.32 12.48
CA GLY A 407 10.60 -9.74 11.91
C GLY A 407 10.84 -11.25 11.90
N TYR A 408 9.75 -12.03 11.93
CA TYR A 408 9.74 -13.48 11.76
C TYR A 408 8.88 -13.86 10.57
N GLY A 409 9.21 -14.97 9.93
CA GLY A 409 8.44 -15.48 8.81
C GLY A 409 8.52 -16.99 8.62
N ILE A 410 7.83 -17.47 7.60
CA ILE A 410 7.83 -18.85 7.15
C ILE A 410 7.93 -18.91 5.63
N LEU A 411 8.52 -19.99 5.10
CA LEU A 411 8.23 -20.45 3.75
C LEU A 411 7.42 -21.74 3.85
N CYS A 412 6.24 -21.77 3.23
CA CYS A 412 5.35 -22.91 3.27
C CYS A 412 4.66 -23.11 1.93
N ASP A 413 4.59 -24.36 1.47
CA ASP A 413 3.99 -24.73 0.18
C ASP A 413 2.47 -24.91 0.27
N GLY A 414 1.78 -24.68 -0.84
CA GLY A 414 0.33 -24.82 -0.95
C GLY A 414 -0.16 -26.27 -1.07
N ARG A 415 0.73 -27.22 -1.41
CA ARG A 415 0.37 -28.60 -1.73
C ARG A 415 0.24 -29.49 -0.48
N ILE A 416 1.29 -29.51 0.33
CA ILE A 416 1.36 -30.27 1.60
C ILE A 416 1.00 -29.35 2.76
N GLY A 417 1.47 -28.10 2.73
CA GLY A 417 1.35 -27.13 3.82
C GLY A 417 0.09 -26.27 3.84
N ARG A 418 -0.94 -26.60 3.05
CA ARG A 418 -2.16 -25.76 2.89
C ARG A 418 -2.79 -25.35 4.23
N ASP A 419 -3.00 -26.30 5.12
CA ASP A 419 -3.64 -26.03 6.40
C ASP A 419 -2.75 -25.14 7.30
N ALA A 420 -1.42 -25.19 7.11
CA ALA A 420 -0.49 -24.35 7.86
C ALA A 420 -0.53 -22.93 7.33
N LEU A 421 -0.64 -22.74 6.01
CA LEU A 421 -0.84 -21.42 5.40
C LEU A 421 -2.14 -20.75 5.87
N HIS A 422 -3.24 -21.50 5.94
CA HIS A 422 -4.51 -20.97 6.43
C HIS A 422 -4.41 -20.51 7.89
N ARG A 423 -3.78 -21.30 8.76
CA ARG A 423 -3.56 -20.93 10.17
C ARG A 423 -2.55 -19.80 10.36
N ALA A 424 -1.55 -19.69 9.49
CA ALA A 424 -0.52 -18.65 9.57
C ALA A 424 -1.06 -17.26 9.17
N THR A 425 -2.13 -17.21 8.37
CA THR A 425 -2.73 -15.94 7.95
C THR A 425 -3.26 -15.17 9.16
N GLY A 426 -2.92 -13.87 9.27
CA GLY A 426 -3.31 -13.02 10.39
C GLY A 426 -2.44 -13.12 11.65
N THR A 427 -1.41 -13.98 11.66
CA THR A 427 -0.50 -14.14 12.82
C THR A 427 0.62 -13.08 12.89
N GLY A 428 0.73 -12.22 11.87
CA GLY A 428 1.82 -11.25 11.74
C GLY A 428 3.13 -11.83 11.19
N LEU A 429 3.19 -13.13 10.88
CA LEU A 429 4.32 -13.74 10.17
C LEU A 429 4.43 -13.18 8.74
N TRP A 430 5.66 -13.00 8.28
CA TRP A 430 5.93 -12.91 6.84
C TRP A 430 5.76 -14.30 6.22
N ILE A 431 4.98 -14.43 5.15
CA ILE A 431 4.64 -15.74 4.56
C ILE A 431 5.05 -15.77 3.09
N GLY A 432 6.10 -16.53 2.76
CA GLY A 432 6.44 -16.82 1.38
C GLY A 432 5.91 -18.19 0.92
N ARG A 433 5.41 -18.25 -0.31
CA ARG A 433 4.80 -19.43 -0.91
C ARG A 433 5.48 -19.75 -2.25
N PRO A 434 6.09 -20.94 -2.42
CA PRO A 434 6.71 -21.33 -3.68
C PRO A 434 5.69 -21.45 -4.80
N ALA A 435 6.02 -20.92 -5.98
CA ALA A 435 5.22 -21.06 -7.20
C ALA A 435 5.81 -22.11 -8.16
N GLU A 436 7.09 -22.43 -8.03
CA GLU A 436 7.79 -23.39 -8.87
C GLU A 436 7.61 -24.84 -8.40
N ARG A 437 7.79 -25.80 -9.30
CA ARG A 437 7.99 -27.20 -8.94
C ARG A 437 9.40 -27.42 -8.40
N PRO A 438 9.58 -28.25 -7.35
CA PRO A 438 10.89 -28.51 -6.77
C PRO A 438 11.90 -29.00 -7.81
N GLY A 439 13.07 -28.37 -7.87
CA GLY A 439 14.19 -28.80 -8.72
C GLY A 439 14.01 -28.56 -10.23
N SER A 440 12.94 -27.89 -10.66
CA SER A 440 12.69 -27.65 -12.09
C SER A 440 13.75 -26.73 -12.73
N ARG A 441 14.28 -27.15 -13.90
CA ARG A 441 15.19 -26.37 -14.74
C ARG A 441 15.03 -26.76 -16.22
N PRO A 442 14.55 -25.86 -17.09
CA PRO A 442 13.98 -24.54 -16.79
C PRO A 442 12.80 -24.62 -15.81
N VAL A 443 12.47 -23.49 -15.18
CA VAL A 443 11.38 -23.41 -14.20
C VAL A 443 10.08 -23.97 -14.79
N ASP A 444 9.44 -24.83 -14.00
CA ASP A 444 8.06 -25.26 -14.19
C ASP A 444 7.24 -24.85 -12.97
N PHE A 445 5.95 -24.58 -13.16
CA PHE A 445 5.09 -24.06 -12.09
C PHE A 445 4.22 -25.15 -11.46
N GLU A 446 3.80 -24.93 -10.22
CA GLU A 446 2.83 -25.81 -9.58
C GLU A 446 1.51 -25.83 -10.39
N PRO A 447 0.94 -27.01 -10.67
CA PRO A 447 -0.27 -27.13 -11.50
C PRO A 447 -1.46 -26.30 -11.03
N GLU A 448 -1.58 -26.08 -9.71
CA GLU A 448 -2.67 -25.33 -9.08
C GLU A 448 -2.73 -23.86 -9.50
N LEU A 449 -1.60 -23.29 -9.96
CA LEU A 449 -1.59 -21.93 -10.49
C LEU A 449 -2.22 -21.84 -11.89
N GLY A 450 -2.28 -22.98 -12.59
CA GLY A 450 -2.76 -23.09 -13.96
C GLY A 450 -1.70 -22.77 -15.03
N PRO A 451 -2.02 -23.01 -16.33
CA PRO A 451 -1.48 -22.14 -17.41
C PRO A 451 -1.90 -20.69 -17.08
N ASP A 452 -1.57 -19.59 -17.73
CA ASP A 452 -1.96 -18.23 -17.28
C ASP A 452 -1.62 -17.72 -15.84
N LEU A 453 -1.36 -18.58 -14.84
CA LEU A 453 -1.06 -18.26 -13.44
C LEU A 453 -2.21 -17.57 -12.67
N GLY A 454 -3.46 -17.73 -13.13
CA GLY A 454 -4.65 -17.13 -12.52
C GLY A 454 -4.92 -17.58 -11.08
N GLY A 455 -4.40 -18.74 -10.66
CA GLY A 455 -4.53 -19.23 -9.28
C GLY A 455 -3.88 -18.31 -8.23
N LEU A 456 -2.98 -17.40 -8.63
CA LEU A 456 -2.42 -16.39 -7.73
C LEU A 456 -3.49 -15.45 -7.14
N ARG A 457 -4.64 -15.28 -7.81
CA ARG A 457 -5.75 -14.45 -7.32
C ARG A 457 -6.35 -14.97 -6.01
N GLU A 458 -6.21 -16.27 -5.75
CA GLU A 458 -6.69 -16.92 -4.53
C GLU A 458 -5.75 -16.71 -3.33
N TRP A 459 -4.55 -16.17 -3.56
CA TRP A 459 -3.56 -15.97 -2.51
C TRP A 459 -3.87 -14.70 -1.72
N SER A 460 -3.68 -14.75 -0.40
CA SER A 460 -3.77 -13.53 0.42
C SER A 460 -2.73 -12.51 -0.07
N ARG A 461 -3.13 -11.23 -0.13
CA ARG A 461 -2.24 -10.13 -0.49
C ARG A 461 -1.07 -9.97 0.50
N ASP A 462 -1.16 -10.55 1.69
CA ASP A 462 -0.08 -10.56 2.68
C ASP A 462 0.94 -11.68 2.43
N ASN A 463 0.75 -12.51 1.42
CA ASN A 463 1.69 -13.56 1.03
C ASN A 463 2.68 -13.04 -0.03
N VAL A 464 3.86 -13.65 -0.06
CA VAL A 464 4.91 -13.38 -1.03
C VAL A 464 5.07 -14.57 -1.98
N VAL A 465 5.07 -14.31 -3.29
CA VAL A 465 5.35 -15.33 -4.30
C VAL A 465 6.83 -15.62 -4.32
N LYS A 466 7.21 -16.83 -3.93
CA LYS A 466 8.58 -17.31 -4.00
C LYS A 466 8.81 -18.05 -5.31
N LEU A 467 9.89 -17.72 -6.01
CA LEU A 467 10.33 -18.40 -7.22
C LEU A 467 11.79 -18.82 -7.08
N LEU A 468 12.05 -20.12 -7.10
CA LEU A 468 13.41 -20.65 -7.18
C LEU A 468 13.85 -20.81 -8.64
N VAL A 469 15.00 -20.24 -8.98
CA VAL A 469 15.62 -20.31 -10.31
C VAL A 469 17.05 -20.83 -10.20
N PHE A 470 17.33 -21.92 -10.89
CA PHE A 470 18.69 -22.39 -11.16
C PHE A 470 19.18 -21.79 -12.47
N ALA A 471 20.15 -20.87 -12.40
CA ALA A 471 20.68 -20.15 -13.56
C ALA A 471 22.20 -19.99 -13.47
N HIS A 472 22.88 -19.85 -14.61
CA HIS A 472 24.32 -19.56 -14.65
C HIS A 472 24.63 -18.69 -15.89
N PRO A 473 25.61 -17.77 -15.85
CA PRO A 473 26.01 -16.98 -17.03
C PRO A 473 26.35 -17.83 -18.26
N GLY A 474 26.92 -19.00 -18.02
CA GLY A 474 27.23 -20.02 -19.03
C GLY A 474 26.07 -20.93 -19.48
N ASP A 475 24.82 -20.63 -19.11
CA ASP A 475 23.65 -21.36 -19.61
C ASP A 475 23.52 -21.22 -21.15
N ASP A 476 23.12 -22.29 -21.83
CA ASP A 476 22.86 -22.23 -23.27
C ASP A 476 21.68 -21.30 -23.60
N ASP A 477 21.68 -20.73 -24.80
CA ASP A 477 20.67 -19.76 -25.26
C ASP A 477 19.23 -20.23 -25.08
N LYS A 478 18.96 -21.53 -25.29
CA LYS A 478 17.61 -22.09 -25.17
C LYS A 478 17.19 -22.09 -23.71
N THR A 479 18.03 -22.60 -22.81
CA THR A 479 17.78 -22.60 -21.37
C THR A 479 17.59 -21.18 -20.85
N ARG A 480 18.49 -20.25 -21.21
CA ARG A 480 18.45 -18.85 -20.77
C ARG A 480 17.15 -18.15 -21.20
N LYS A 481 16.75 -18.30 -22.47
CA LYS A 481 15.49 -17.73 -22.99
C LYS A 481 14.26 -18.34 -22.31
N MET A 482 14.26 -19.65 -22.07
CA MET A 482 13.16 -20.30 -21.37
C MET A 482 13.04 -19.84 -19.92
N GLN A 483 14.17 -19.67 -19.20
CA GLN A 483 14.15 -19.13 -17.84
C GLN A 483 13.63 -17.70 -17.81
N ALA A 484 14.14 -16.81 -18.68
CA ALA A 484 13.70 -15.42 -18.77
C ALA A 484 12.18 -15.32 -18.94
N ALA A 485 11.63 -16.02 -19.93
CA ALA A 485 10.19 -16.01 -20.21
C ALA A 485 9.33 -16.53 -19.03
N ARG A 486 9.87 -17.43 -18.20
CA ARG A 486 9.16 -17.95 -17.01
C ARG A 486 9.20 -16.94 -15.87
N ILE A 487 10.35 -16.32 -15.63
CA ILE A 487 10.52 -15.29 -14.59
C ILE A 487 9.61 -14.10 -14.90
N GLU A 488 9.66 -13.56 -16.13
CA GLU A 488 8.83 -12.44 -16.58
C GLU A 488 7.33 -12.75 -16.41
N ARG A 489 6.91 -13.95 -16.83
CA ARG A 489 5.50 -14.35 -16.75
C ARG A 489 5.01 -14.43 -15.30
N LEU A 490 5.78 -15.02 -14.39
CA LEU A 490 5.38 -15.10 -12.98
C LEU A 490 5.36 -13.70 -12.35
N PHE A 491 6.38 -12.89 -12.62
CA PHE A 491 6.48 -11.54 -12.09
C PHE A 491 5.29 -10.67 -12.52
N ALA A 492 4.96 -10.68 -13.81
CA ALA A 492 3.81 -9.96 -14.34
C ALA A 492 2.48 -10.43 -13.71
N ALA A 493 2.28 -11.74 -13.55
CA ALA A 493 1.09 -12.30 -12.91
C ALA A 493 0.99 -11.90 -11.42
N ALA A 494 2.10 -12.00 -10.67
CA ALA A 494 2.16 -11.60 -9.27
C ALA A 494 1.88 -10.10 -9.09
N ARG A 495 2.46 -9.24 -9.93
CA ARG A 495 2.21 -7.78 -9.87
C ARG A 495 0.76 -7.43 -10.19
N ARG A 496 0.11 -8.13 -11.12
CA ARG A 496 -1.33 -7.95 -11.42
C ARG A 496 -2.21 -8.25 -10.21
N GLU A 497 -1.92 -9.32 -9.48
CA GLU A 497 -2.66 -9.68 -8.27
C GLU A 497 -2.21 -8.90 -7.03
N ARG A 498 -1.30 -7.93 -7.23
CA ARG A 498 -0.66 -7.15 -6.17
C ARG A 498 -0.08 -8.11 -5.13
N LEU A 499 0.85 -8.98 -5.51
CA LEU A 499 1.65 -9.83 -4.62
C LEU A 499 3.14 -9.45 -4.70
N GLU A 500 3.82 -9.44 -3.55
CA GLU A 500 5.29 -9.30 -3.54
C GLU A 500 5.94 -10.55 -4.13
N VAL A 501 7.14 -10.39 -4.71
CA VAL A 501 7.92 -11.50 -5.26
C VAL A 501 9.25 -11.65 -4.52
N LEU A 502 9.53 -12.86 -4.06
CA LEU A 502 10.84 -13.30 -3.60
C LEU A 502 11.49 -14.15 -4.70
N LEU A 503 12.57 -13.65 -5.28
CA LEU A 503 13.35 -14.41 -6.25
C LEU A 503 14.52 -15.10 -5.56
N GLU A 504 14.48 -16.43 -5.54
CA GLU A 504 15.56 -17.27 -5.05
C GLU A 504 16.47 -17.67 -6.21
N LEU A 505 17.70 -17.16 -6.21
CA LEU A 505 18.70 -17.48 -7.23
C LEU A 505 19.74 -18.45 -6.68
N ILE A 506 19.95 -19.54 -7.40
CA ILE A 506 21.02 -20.50 -7.12
C ILE A 506 21.82 -20.72 -8.42
N PRO A 507 23.13 -20.42 -8.43
CA PRO A 507 24.01 -20.74 -9.53
C PRO A 507 23.91 -22.22 -9.93
N SER A 508 23.60 -22.46 -11.20
CA SER A 508 23.46 -23.83 -11.72
C SER A 508 24.84 -24.47 -11.95
N LYS A 509 24.91 -25.81 -11.93
CA LYS A 509 26.18 -26.57 -11.99
C LYS A 509 26.79 -26.68 -13.40
N VAL A 510 26.42 -25.82 -14.34
CA VAL A 510 26.91 -25.89 -15.74
C VAL A 510 28.28 -25.24 -15.92
N GLY A 511 28.75 -24.46 -14.95
CA GLY A 511 30.05 -23.78 -15.00
C GLY A 511 30.62 -23.48 -13.61
N PRO A 512 31.84 -22.93 -13.55
CA PRO A 512 32.46 -22.49 -12.30
C PRO A 512 31.74 -21.24 -11.76
N VAL A 513 31.60 -21.19 -10.43
CA VAL A 513 31.01 -20.06 -9.72
C VAL A 513 32.11 -19.29 -9.00
N ASP A 514 32.13 -17.98 -9.19
CA ASP A 514 33.05 -17.03 -8.56
C ASP A 514 32.30 -15.85 -7.93
N ASP A 515 33.06 -14.89 -7.37
CA ASP A 515 32.50 -13.71 -6.69
C ASP A 515 31.74 -12.75 -7.63
N GLY A 516 31.87 -12.89 -8.95
CA GLY A 516 31.14 -12.08 -9.94
C GLY A 516 29.84 -12.72 -10.42
N THR A 517 29.74 -14.05 -10.33
CA THR A 517 28.65 -14.84 -10.92
C THR A 517 27.27 -14.40 -10.44
N MET A 518 27.09 -14.14 -9.13
CA MET A 518 25.79 -13.73 -8.59
C MET A 518 25.38 -12.33 -9.06
N ALA A 519 26.33 -11.39 -9.12
CA ALA A 519 26.06 -10.03 -9.60
C ALA A 519 25.61 -10.03 -11.07
N GLU A 520 26.26 -10.83 -11.93
CA GLU A 520 25.86 -10.97 -13.33
C GLU A 520 24.44 -11.56 -13.49
N LEU A 521 24.06 -12.50 -12.62
CA LEU A 521 22.69 -13.04 -12.62
C LEU A 521 21.66 -12.01 -12.15
N ILE A 522 22.00 -11.18 -11.16
CA ILE A 522 21.16 -10.05 -10.70
C ILE A 522 20.98 -9.03 -11.82
N ASP A 523 22.07 -8.62 -12.48
CA ASP A 523 22.04 -7.70 -13.63
C ASP A 523 21.19 -8.28 -14.77
N TRP A 524 21.30 -9.58 -15.03
CA TRP A 524 20.47 -10.26 -16.02
C TRP A 524 18.99 -10.17 -15.67
N VAL A 525 18.59 -10.44 -14.42
CA VAL A 525 17.18 -10.36 -13.99
C VAL A 525 16.63 -8.93 -14.11
N TYR A 526 17.35 -7.92 -13.65
CA TYR A 526 16.93 -6.53 -13.82
C TYR A 526 16.86 -6.12 -15.29
N GLY A 527 17.77 -6.64 -16.13
CA GLY A 527 17.71 -6.49 -17.58
C GLY A 527 16.47 -7.08 -18.25
N LEU A 528 15.72 -7.96 -17.56
CA LEU A 528 14.40 -8.45 -18.00
C LEU A 528 13.25 -7.50 -17.60
N GLY A 529 13.51 -6.41 -16.89
CA GLY A 529 12.49 -5.56 -16.30
C GLY A 529 11.79 -6.20 -15.09
N VAL A 530 12.45 -7.16 -14.44
CA VAL A 530 11.95 -7.85 -13.25
C VAL A 530 12.59 -7.22 -12.02
N PHE A 531 11.75 -6.70 -11.12
CA PHE A 531 12.16 -6.04 -9.89
C PHE A 531 11.61 -6.81 -8.67
N PRO A 532 12.28 -7.90 -8.23
CA PRO A 532 11.84 -8.66 -7.08
C PRO A 532 11.79 -7.79 -5.83
N ASP A 533 10.75 -7.93 -5.02
CA ASP A 533 10.68 -7.26 -3.73
C ASP A 533 11.75 -7.80 -2.78
N TRP A 534 11.97 -9.11 -2.82
CA TRP A 534 12.94 -9.82 -2.01
C TRP A 534 13.89 -10.65 -2.87
N TRP A 535 15.14 -10.70 -2.44
CA TRP A 535 16.14 -11.64 -2.95
C TRP A 535 16.38 -12.74 -1.94
N LYS A 536 16.53 -13.98 -2.40
CA LYS A 536 17.01 -15.09 -1.59
C LYS A 536 18.24 -15.71 -2.24
N LEU A 537 19.38 -15.49 -1.61
CA LEU A 537 20.69 -15.80 -2.19
C LEU A 537 21.41 -16.87 -1.37
N GLU A 538 22.22 -17.68 -2.05
CA GLU A 538 23.11 -18.61 -1.36
C GLU A 538 24.14 -17.86 -0.52
N PRO A 539 24.67 -18.47 0.57
CA PRO A 539 25.69 -17.81 1.36
C PRO A 539 26.97 -17.61 0.52
N LEU A 540 27.22 -16.36 0.12
CA LEU A 540 28.43 -15.99 -0.61
C LEU A 540 29.63 -16.10 0.34
N LYS A 541 30.72 -16.66 -0.17
CA LYS A 541 31.88 -17.09 0.64
C LYS A 541 32.84 -15.96 0.99
N THR A 542 32.70 -14.80 0.35
CA THR A 542 33.64 -13.68 0.49
C THR A 542 32.88 -12.36 0.67
N GLN A 543 33.54 -11.40 1.30
CA GLN A 543 33.05 -10.03 1.39
C GLN A 543 32.91 -9.39 -0.01
N ALA A 544 33.84 -9.69 -0.92
CA ALA A 544 33.84 -9.16 -2.28
C ALA A 544 32.60 -9.64 -3.07
N GLY A 545 32.23 -10.92 -2.94
CA GLY A 545 31.02 -11.46 -3.56
C GLY A 545 29.76 -10.77 -3.05
N TRP A 546 29.64 -10.60 -1.73
CA TRP A 546 28.53 -9.85 -1.11
C TRP A 546 28.44 -8.41 -1.59
N SER A 547 29.56 -7.66 -1.56
CA SER A 547 29.58 -6.28 -2.01
C SER A 547 29.20 -6.14 -3.49
N ARG A 548 29.62 -7.07 -4.36
CA ARG A 548 29.23 -7.07 -5.78
C ARG A 548 27.74 -7.34 -5.97
N ALA A 549 27.19 -8.33 -5.28
CA ALA A 549 25.77 -8.65 -5.38
C ALA A 549 24.88 -7.50 -4.88
N VAL A 550 25.24 -6.87 -3.76
CA VAL A 550 24.54 -5.70 -3.22
C VAL A 550 24.63 -4.51 -4.17
N ALA A 551 25.83 -4.20 -4.68
CA ALA A 551 26.02 -3.11 -5.62
C ALA A 551 25.23 -3.31 -6.92
N ALA A 552 25.12 -4.54 -7.42
CA ALA A 552 24.29 -4.86 -8.58
C ALA A 552 22.80 -4.56 -8.30
N ILE A 553 22.28 -4.91 -7.11
CA ILE A 553 20.89 -4.59 -6.75
C ILE A 553 20.68 -3.07 -6.65
N GLU A 554 21.53 -2.38 -5.89
CA GLU A 554 21.38 -0.94 -5.63
C GLU A 554 21.56 -0.07 -6.89
N ALA A 555 22.26 -0.59 -7.91
CA ALA A 555 22.39 0.09 -9.20
C ALA A 555 21.09 0.12 -10.02
N HIS A 556 20.18 -0.85 -9.83
CA HIS A 556 18.93 -0.97 -10.59
C HIS A 556 17.68 -0.65 -9.78
N ASP A 557 17.67 -0.98 -8.49
CA ASP A 557 16.50 -0.82 -7.62
C ASP A 557 16.89 -0.08 -6.33
N PRO A 558 16.48 1.18 -6.16
CA PRO A 558 16.71 1.92 -4.93
C PRO A 558 15.78 1.49 -3.78
N HIS A 559 14.74 0.71 -4.06
CA HIS A 559 13.71 0.37 -3.10
C HIS A 559 13.39 -1.14 -2.96
N PRO A 560 14.34 -2.09 -3.02
CA PRO A 560 14.06 -3.48 -2.68
C PRO A 560 13.74 -3.62 -1.18
N ARG A 561 13.09 -4.70 -0.77
CA ARG A 561 12.93 -5.02 0.66
C ARG A 561 14.25 -5.46 1.27
N GLY A 562 15.01 -6.27 0.52
CA GLY A 562 16.33 -6.74 0.88
C GLY A 562 16.57 -8.19 0.53
N ILE A 563 17.64 -8.73 1.10
CA ILE A 563 18.11 -10.09 0.86
C ILE A 563 17.87 -10.97 2.11
N VAL A 564 17.42 -12.20 1.92
CA VAL A 564 17.50 -13.26 2.94
C VAL A 564 18.46 -14.37 2.49
N VAL A 565 19.33 -14.79 3.40
CA VAL A 565 20.30 -15.87 3.14
C VAL A 565 19.61 -17.23 3.24
N LEU A 566 19.85 -18.12 2.28
CA LEU A 566 19.31 -19.48 2.29
C LEU A 566 20.26 -20.50 2.93
N GLY A 567 19.73 -21.62 3.41
CA GLY A 567 20.50 -22.56 4.24
C GLY A 567 21.27 -23.69 3.55
N LEU A 568 20.86 -24.13 2.35
CA LEU A 568 21.44 -25.28 1.62
C LEU A 568 21.62 -26.60 2.43
N ASP A 569 20.91 -26.78 3.56
CA ASP A 569 21.13 -27.91 4.48
C ASP A 569 22.54 -27.95 5.08
N ALA A 570 23.17 -26.78 5.17
CA ALA A 570 24.42 -26.62 5.89
C ALA A 570 24.21 -26.84 7.40
N PRO A 571 25.23 -27.35 8.12
CA PRO A 571 25.22 -27.40 9.58
C PRO A 571 25.01 -26.02 10.21
N GLU A 572 24.45 -25.97 11.43
CA GLU A 572 24.20 -24.72 12.16
C GLU A 572 25.45 -23.84 12.28
N GLU A 573 26.62 -24.44 12.54
CA GLU A 573 27.90 -23.74 12.69
C GLU A 573 28.32 -23.03 11.39
N ALA A 574 28.24 -23.73 10.25
CA ALA A 574 28.56 -23.16 8.95
C ALA A 574 27.58 -22.04 8.56
N LEU A 575 26.31 -22.15 8.96
CA LEU A 575 25.34 -21.06 8.76
C LEU A 575 25.66 -19.84 9.61
N ALA A 576 26.01 -20.03 10.89
CA ALA A 576 26.38 -18.94 11.78
C ALA A 576 27.61 -18.17 11.27
N GLU A 577 28.63 -18.87 10.75
CA GLU A 577 29.77 -18.24 10.07
C GLU A 577 29.32 -17.42 8.86
N SER A 578 28.44 -17.99 8.03
CA SER A 578 27.94 -17.30 6.84
C SER A 578 27.10 -16.05 7.17
N PHE A 579 26.38 -16.06 8.29
CA PHE A 579 25.61 -14.91 8.76
C PHE A 579 26.52 -13.74 9.12
N THR A 580 27.74 -13.98 9.59
CA THR A 580 28.68 -12.92 9.94
C THR A 580 29.06 -12.08 8.70
N LEU A 581 29.38 -12.74 7.57
CA LEU A 581 29.68 -12.05 6.32
C LEU A 581 28.45 -11.34 5.74
N ALA A 582 27.30 -12.02 5.74
CA ALA A 582 26.08 -11.47 5.16
C ALA A 582 25.53 -10.29 6.00
N ALA A 583 25.64 -10.36 7.33
CA ALA A 583 25.14 -9.33 8.23
C ALA A 583 25.95 -8.02 8.17
N ALA A 584 27.17 -8.04 7.63
CA ALA A 584 27.93 -6.83 7.35
C ALA A 584 27.28 -5.96 6.26
N GLN A 585 26.42 -6.55 5.41
CA GLN A 585 25.70 -5.82 4.36
C GLN A 585 24.37 -5.27 4.88
N PRO A 586 24.08 -3.95 4.76
CA PRO A 586 22.80 -3.37 5.18
C PRO A 586 21.58 -3.92 4.43
N LEU A 587 21.75 -4.31 3.17
CA LEU A 587 20.68 -4.81 2.31
C LEU A 587 20.24 -6.23 2.67
N VAL A 588 21.11 -7.03 3.29
CA VAL A 588 20.73 -8.35 3.82
C VAL A 588 19.94 -8.12 5.10
N LYS A 589 18.72 -8.67 5.20
CA LYS A 589 17.80 -8.47 6.34
C LYS A 589 17.63 -9.71 7.21
N GLY A 590 18.12 -10.86 6.77
CA GLY A 590 18.04 -12.08 7.57
C GLY A 590 18.25 -13.33 6.76
N PHE A 591 17.48 -14.36 7.09
CA PHE A 591 17.65 -15.69 6.53
C PHE A 591 16.31 -16.38 6.31
N ALA A 592 16.31 -17.37 5.43
CA ALA A 592 15.23 -18.32 5.23
C ALA A 592 15.81 -19.74 5.20
N VAL A 593 15.80 -20.41 6.36
CA VAL A 593 16.49 -21.69 6.57
C VAL A 593 15.50 -22.80 6.91
N GLY A 594 15.71 -23.99 6.35
CA GLY A 594 14.77 -25.10 6.42
C GLY A 594 15.31 -26.38 7.04
N ARG A 595 15.87 -27.27 6.21
CA ARG A 595 16.26 -28.64 6.63
C ARG A 595 17.19 -28.70 7.84
N THR A 596 18.06 -27.72 8.04
CA THR A 596 18.87 -27.59 9.28
C THR A 596 18.00 -27.59 10.55
N ILE A 597 16.82 -26.95 10.49
CA ILE A 597 15.88 -26.85 11.61
C ILE A 597 15.04 -28.12 11.73
N PHE A 598 14.39 -28.56 10.64
CA PHE A 598 13.36 -29.59 10.72
C PHE A 598 13.81 -31.01 10.34
N GLY A 599 14.96 -31.18 9.67
CA GLY A 599 15.31 -32.43 8.99
C GLY A 599 15.36 -33.66 9.90
N ASP A 600 16.00 -33.54 11.07
CA ASP A 600 16.06 -34.63 12.05
C ASP A 600 14.70 -34.87 12.71
N ALA A 601 13.96 -33.80 13.00
CA ALA A 601 12.62 -33.89 13.59
C ALA A 601 11.67 -34.61 12.63
N ALA A 602 11.71 -34.31 11.33
CA ALA A 602 10.92 -34.97 10.30
C ALA A 602 11.24 -36.47 10.23
N ARG A 603 12.53 -36.83 10.14
CA ARG A 603 12.94 -38.24 10.06
C ARG A 603 12.43 -39.06 11.25
N ALA A 604 12.61 -38.57 12.47
CA ALA A 604 12.19 -39.29 13.68
C ALA A 604 10.66 -39.28 13.88
N TRP A 605 9.98 -38.16 13.56
CA TRP A 605 8.54 -38.05 13.75
C TRP A 605 7.75 -38.87 12.71
N LEU A 606 8.18 -38.88 11.44
CA LEU A 606 7.52 -39.65 10.38
C LEU A 606 7.57 -41.16 10.62
N THR A 607 8.65 -41.67 11.22
CA THR A 607 8.78 -43.09 11.60
C THR A 607 8.12 -43.44 12.93
N GLY A 608 7.62 -42.44 13.69
CA GLY A 608 6.95 -42.62 14.98
C GLY A 608 7.90 -42.72 16.17
N GLU A 609 9.19 -42.40 15.99
CA GLU A 609 10.21 -42.38 17.04
C GLU A 609 10.15 -41.10 17.91
N MET A 610 9.44 -40.07 17.45
CA MET A 610 9.33 -38.77 18.12
C MET A 610 7.87 -38.32 18.21
N LYS A 611 7.45 -37.79 19.36
CA LYS A 611 6.11 -37.23 19.57
C LYS A 611 6.01 -35.77 19.11
N ASP A 612 4.79 -35.30 18.89
CA ASP A 612 4.49 -33.94 18.41
C ASP A 612 5.20 -32.85 19.23
N GLY A 613 5.04 -32.87 20.56
CA GLY A 613 5.66 -31.87 21.43
C GLY A 613 7.19 -31.91 21.43
N GLU A 614 7.79 -33.08 21.22
CA GLU A 614 9.25 -33.23 21.13
C GLU A 614 9.77 -32.66 19.80
N ALA A 615 9.05 -32.90 18.70
CA ALA A 615 9.37 -32.35 17.39
C ALA A 615 9.28 -30.81 17.41
N VAL A 616 8.19 -30.25 17.95
CA VAL A 616 8.01 -28.80 18.09
C VAL A 616 9.12 -28.19 18.94
N ALA A 617 9.42 -28.77 20.10
CA ALA A 617 10.46 -28.25 20.99
C ALA A 617 11.86 -28.29 20.35
N LEU A 618 12.18 -29.36 19.62
CA LEU A 618 13.44 -29.49 18.89
C LEU A 618 13.57 -28.41 17.80
N MET A 619 12.54 -28.26 16.95
CA MET A 619 12.53 -27.28 15.87
C MET A 619 12.58 -25.85 16.41
N ALA A 620 11.78 -25.52 17.43
CA ALA A 620 11.77 -24.20 18.06
C ALA A 620 13.13 -23.85 18.65
N ARG A 621 13.79 -24.79 19.34
CA ARG A 621 15.14 -24.57 19.88
C ARG A 621 16.16 -24.28 18.78
N ARG A 622 16.19 -25.07 17.70
CA ARG A 622 17.12 -24.85 16.58
C ARG A 622 16.84 -23.53 15.87
N TYR A 623 15.57 -23.22 15.64
CA TYR A 623 15.17 -21.98 15.01
C TYR A 623 15.56 -20.76 15.87
N SER A 624 15.34 -20.80 17.19
CA SER A 624 15.78 -19.76 18.12
C SER A 624 17.28 -19.55 18.06
N ARG A 625 18.09 -20.63 18.07
CA ARG A 625 19.56 -20.53 17.98
C ARG A 625 20.03 -19.84 16.70
N LEU A 626 19.38 -20.11 15.56
CA LEU A 626 19.70 -19.42 14.31
C LEU A 626 19.29 -17.94 14.34
N CYS A 627 18.15 -17.62 14.98
CA CYS A 627 17.75 -16.23 15.21
C CYS A 627 18.80 -15.51 16.07
N ASP A 628 19.24 -16.11 17.18
CA ASP A 628 20.25 -15.54 18.07
C ASP A 628 21.61 -15.36 17.37
N ALA A 629 22.00 -16.33 16.53
CA ALA A 629 23.22 -16.25 15.74
C ALA A 629 23.16 -15.08 14.73
N TRP A 630 22.01 -14.89 14.06
CA TRP A 630 21.79 -13.75 13.17
C TRP A 630 21.83 -12.42 13.91
N ASP A 631 21.12 -12.32 15.04
CA ASP A 631 21.04 -11.09 15.83
C ASP A 631 22.42 -10.72 16.40
N THR A 632 23.21 -11.71 16.82
CA THR A 632 24.60 -11.52 17.24
C THR A 632 25.47 -11.03 16.09
N ALA A 633 25.38 -11.65 14.92
CA ALA A 633 26.11 -11.23 13.73
C ALA A 633 25.77 -9.80 13.30
N ARG A 634 24.50 -9.39 13.43
CA ARG A 634 24.04 -8.03 13.10
C ARG A 634 24.45 -6.99 14.13
N ALA A 635 24.54 -7.36 15.41
CA ALA A 635 24.95 -6.48 16.49
C ALA A 635 26.47 -6.29 16.59
N ALA A 636 27.26 -7.15 15.94
CA ALA A 636 28.70 -7.04 15.91
C ALA A 636 29.13 -5.69 15.30
N PRO A 637 30.12 -4.99 15.88
CA PRO A 637 30.67 -3.79 15.27
C PRO A 637 31.14 -4.11 13.86
N ILE A 638 30.75 -3.30 12.87
CA ILE A 638 31.34 -3.36 11.55
C ILE A 638 32.80 -2.94 11.74
N GLU A 639 33.73 -3.89 11.74
CA GLU A 639 35.16 -3.54 11.69
C GLU A 639 35.39 -2.78 10.39
N GLU A 640 35.67 -1.47 10.50
CA GLU A 640 36.17 -0.64 9.39
C GLU A 640 37.50 -1.22 8.91
N THR A 641 37.45 -2.24 8.06
CA THR A 641 38.61 -2.74 7.36
C THR A 641 38.82 -1.88 6.12
N ALA A 642 39.79 -0.97 6.25
CA ALA A 642 40.39 -0.04 5.30
C ALA A 642 39.90 -0.07 3.84
N ARG A 643 39.41 1.09 3.39
CA ARG A 643 39.14 1.47 1.99
C ARG A 643 40.29 1.16 1.03
#